data_AF-A0A9P6VHK9-F1
#
_entry.id   AF-A0A9P6VHK9-F1
#
_cell.length_a   1.000
_cell.length_b   1.000
_cell.length_c   1.000
_cell.angle_alpha   90.00
_cell.angle_beta   90.00
_cell.angle_gamma   90.00
#
_symmetry.space_group_name_H-M   'P 1'
#
loop_
_entity.id
_entity.type
_entity.pdbx_description
1 polymer ?
#
loop_
_entity_poly.entity_id
_entity_poly.type
_entity_poly.pdbx_seq_one_letter_code
_entity_poly.pdbx_strand_id
1 'polypeptide(L)'
;MDPISQNSDNALTNGKTANGIPNDGTGVVQLDPWLSPFKEALRHRYAKAEQWIKTIDETEGGLEKFSRGKEKFGFNVDSQNNITYREWAPNATEAFLIGDFNDFSRDSHPMKKDPFGVFEVAIPAKDGQPAIAHNSKIKISMITPSGERIDRLPAWITYVTQDLHVSPAYDARFWNPPANERYVFKHPRPKKPESLRVYEAHIGISSPELRVSLYKEFTQNMLPRIHHLGYNVIQLMAIMEHAYYASFGYQINSFFAASSRFGSPEELKELIDTAHGLGITVLLDVVHSHASKNVLDGLNEFDGTDACYFHAGAKGKHELWDSRLFNYGSHEVLRFLLSNLRFWMDEYSFDGFRFDGVTSMLYTHHGIGTGFSGGYHEYFGPGVDEDGVVYLMLANEMLHKLYPETTTIAEDVSGMPALCVPLSLGGVGFDYRLAMAIPDMWIKILKEKKDDEWDIGNITFTLTNRRHGEKTIAYCESHDQALVGDKSIMMHLCDAEMYTNMSILSELTPTIERGMSLHKMIRLLTHGLGGEGYLNFEGNEFGHPEWLDFPREGNQNSFWYARRQFNLPDDKLLRYQFLNEFDAKMQHTEQKYGWLHSEQAYISLRNETDKVVVFERAGLLWIFNFHPTKSYADYRVGVEQSGTYRVVLNTDDKAYGGFERIDAATRFFTTPFGWNDRKNFTQVYIPTRTAITAVRASRSAFRPAVSTGLRAASARFASDSALQGKIYQVIGAVVDVKFDTDKLPPILNALETDNNGQKLVLEVAQHLGENVVRTIAMDGTEGLVRGHRATDTGAPIMVPVGPGTLGRIMNVTGDPIDERGPIKHTKKLPIHADAPAFTEQSTSAEVLITGIKVVDLLAPYARGGKIGLFGGAGVGKTVFIQELINNIAKAHGGYSVFTGVGERTREGNDLYHEMQETQVIQLDGESKVALVFGQMNEPPGARARYFRDEEGQDVLLFIDNIFRFTQAGSEVSALLGRIPSAVGYQPTLAVDMGLMQERITTTTKGSITSVQAVYVPADDLTDPAPATTFAHLDATTVLSRGISELGIYPAVDPLDSKSRMLDPRVVGQDHYDTATKVQQMLQEYKSLQDIIAILGMDELSEADKLTVERARKIQRFLSQPFTVAQVFTGIEGVLVDLKDTIRSFKAIMNGEGDDLPESSFYMTGSIDDARAKGEKILAELENK
;
A
#
# COMPACT_ATOMS: atom_id res chain seq x y z
N MET A 1 -6.89 8.31 -26.58
CA MET A 1 -7.49 9.35 -25.70
C MET A 1 -8.92 9.57 -26.16
N ASP A 2 -9.85 9.86 -25.26
CA ASP A 2 -11.25 10.05 -25.62
C ASP A 2 -11.44 11.39 -26.38
N PRO A 3 -12.09 11.38 -27.56
CA PRO A 3 -12.34 12.59 -28.34
C PRO A 3 -13.10 13.68 -27.57
N ILE A 4 -13.95 13.33 -26.61
CA ILE A 4 -14.68 14.29 -25.77
C ILE A 4 -13.70 15.07 -24.90
N SER A 5 -12.78 14.37 -24.23
CA SER A 5 -11.76 14.99 -23.38
C SER A 5 -10.80 15.86 -24.22
N GLN A 6 -10.36 15.36 -25.38
CA GLN A 6 -9.46 16.11 -26.27
C GLN A 6 -10.06 17.39 -26.86
N ASN A 7 -11.38 17.43 -27.05
CA ASN A 7 -12.08 18.58 -27.61
C ASN A 7 -12.65 19.51 -26.53
N SER A 8 -12.37 19.24 -25.26
CA SER A 8 -12.84 20.04 -24.13
C SER A 8 -11.68 20.76 -23.44
N ASP A 9 -11.87 22.02 -23.07
CA ASP A 9 -10.80 22.84 -22.51
C ASP A 9 -10.67 22.69 -20.99
N ASN A 10 -9.45 22.80 -20.46
CA ASN A 10 -9.18 22.87 -19.02
C ASN A 10 -9.61 24.20 -18.38
N ALA A 11 -10.19 25.13 -19.14
CA ALA A 11 -10.70 26.41 -18.65
C ALA A 11 -12.24 26.43 -18.60
N LEU A 12 -12.81 26.92 -17.50
CA LEU A 12 -14.24 27.09 -17.24
C LEU A 12 -14.79 28.32 -17.96
N THR A 13 -14.09 29.44 -17.86
CA THR A 13 -14.64 30.76 -18.23
C THR A 13 -14.67 31.04 -19.74
N ASN A 14 -13.92 30.27 -20.54
CA ASN A 14 -13.85 30.39 -22.00
C ASN A 14 -13.79 29.02 -22.71
N GLY A 15 -13.99 27.92 -21.98
CA GLY A 15 -13.79 26.58 -22.53
C GLY A 15 -14.88 26.16 -23.49
N LYS A 16 -14.48 25.55 -24.61
CA LYS A 16 -15.39 24.73 -25.40
C LYS A 16 -15.65 23.45 -24.63
N THR A 17 -16.92 23.15 -24.36
CA THR A 17 -17.34 21.78 -24.10
C THR A 17 -17.63 21.11 -25.45
N ALA A 18 -17.38 19.80 -25.56
CA ALA A 18 -17.82 19.08 -26.75
C ALA A 18 -19.35 19.22 -26.94
N ASN A 19 -19.81 19.29 -28.20
CA ASN A 19 -21.21 19.56 -28.53
C ASN A 19 -22.17 18.56 -27.85
N GLY A 20 -23.15 19.08 -27.10
CA GLY A 20 -24.19 18.28 -26.43
C GLY A 20 -23.86 17.83 -25.01
N ILE A 21 -22.78 18.34 -24.40
CA ILE A 21 -22.40 18.04 -23.01
C ILE A 21 -22.93 19.11 -22.04
N PRO A 22 -23.55 18.72 -20.91
CA PRO A 22 -23.95 19.65 -19.85
C PRO A 22 -22.77 20.45 -19.28
N ASN A 23 -22.92 21.77 -19.19
CA ASN A 23 -21.95 22.66 -18.55
C ASN A 23 -22.35 22.98 -17.10
N ASP A 24 -22.65 21.94 -16.31
CA ASP A 24 -23.05 22.02 -14.90
C ASP A 24 -22.13 21.18 -13.99
N GLY A 25 -20.94 20.84 -14.46
CA GLY A 25 -20.00 19.95 -13.77
C GLY A 25 -20.33 18.46 -13.89
N THR A 26 -21.38 18.06 -14.61
CA THR A 26 -21.73 16.63 -14.79
C THR A 26 -21.32 16.03 -16.14
N GLY A 27 -20.59 16.79 -16.97
CA GLY A 27 -20.12 16.34 -18.29
C GLY A 27 -19.27 15.08 -18.25
N VAL A 28 -18.48 14.91 -17.19
CA VAL A 28 -17.62 13.74 -16.95
C VAL A 28 -18.40 12.42 -16.83
N VAL A 29 -19.70 12.48 -16.51
CA VAL A 29 -20.56 11.28 -16.48
C VAL A 29 -20.73 10.65 -17.87
N GLN A 30 -20.51 11.40 -18.95
CA GLN A 30 -20.49 10.83 -20.30
C GLN A 30 -19.22 10.02 -20.57
N LEU A 31 -18.09 10.43 -20.01
CA LEU A 31 -16.83 9.69 -20.06
C LEU A 31 -16.88 8.46 -19.15
N ASP A 32 -17.48 8.62 -17.98
CA ASP A 32 -17.63 7.57 -16.98
C ASP A 32 -19.05 7.54 -16.38
N PRO A 33 -19.93 6.67 -16.92
CA PRO A 33 -21.30 6.53 -16.44
C PRO A 33 -21.42 6.10 -14.97
N TRP A 34 -20.38 5.50 -14.38
CA TRP A 34 -20.39 5.08 -12.97
C TRP A 34 -20.39 6.25 -11.99
N LEU A 35 -20.08 7.46 -12.47
CA LEU A 35 -20.21 8.70 -11.70
C LEU A 35 -21.66 9.19 -11.58
N SER A 36 -22.63 8.59 -12.29
CA SER A 36 -24.02 9.06 -12.29
C SER A 36 -24.67 9.16 -10.89
N PRO A 37 -24.41 8.26 -9.91
CA PRO A 37 -24.93 8.40 -8.55
C PRO A 37 -24.38 9.62 -7.79
N PHE A 38 -23.25 10.18 -8.22
CA PHE A 38 -22.52 11.26 -7.55
C PHE A 38 -22.66 12.62 -8.24
N LYS A 39 -23.61 12.75 -9.17
CA LYS A 39 -23.86 14.00 -9.93
C LYS A 39 -24.05 15.22 -9.04
N GLU A 40 -24.76 15.08 -7.93
CA GLU A 40 -24.98 16.22 -7.02
C GLU A 40 -23.68 16.68 -6.36
N ALA A 41 -22.79 15.76 -5.96
CA ALA A 41 -21.49 16.10 -5.41
C ALA A 41 -20.60 16.79 -6.46
N LEU A 42 -20.60 16.29 -7.71
CA LEU A 42 -19.88 16.92 -8.83
C LEU A 42 -20.41 18.34 -9.12
N ARG A 43 -21.72 18.49 -9.22
CA ARG A 43 -22.38 19.79 -9.45
C ARG A 43 -22.10 20.77 -8.31
N HIS A 44 -22.12 20.30 -7.06
CA HIS A 44 -21.83 21.13 -5.89
C HIS A 44 -20.40 21.68 -5.93
N ARG A 45 -19.40 20.81 -6.17
CA ARG A 45 -17.99 21.21 -6.28
C ARG A 45 -17.77 22.20 -7.42
N TYR A 46 -18.35 21.92 -8.59
CA TYR A 46 -18.28 22.79 -9.75
C TYR A 46 -18.89 24.17 -9.46
N ALA A 47 -20.10 24.22 -8.89
CA ALA A 47 -20.77 25.47 -8.51
C ALA A 47 -19.97 26.27 -7.47
N LYS A 48 -19.30 25.59 -6.52
CA LYS A 48 -18.44 26.23 -5.52
C LYS A 48 -17.18 26.84 -6.15
N ALA A 49 -16.59 26.18 -7.13
CA ALA A 49 -15.47 26.75 -7.91
C ALA A 49 -15.93 27.97 -8.72
N GLU A 50 -17.07 27.90 -9.41
CA GLU A 50 -17.65 29.05 -10.13
C GLU A 50 -17.96 30.22 -9.20
N GLN A 51 -18.47 29.95 -7.99
CA GLN A 51 -18.73 30.97 -6.99
C GLN A 51 -17.44 31.69 -6.56
N TRP A 52 -16.34 30.96 -6.36
CA TRP A 52 -15.04 31.57 -6.06
C TRP A 52 -14.51 32.40 -7.22
N ILE A 53 -14.58 31.89 -8.46
CA ILE A 53 -14.17 32.65 -9.66
C ILE A 53 -14.96 33.96 -9.75
N LYS A 54 -16.29 33.88 -9.62
CA LYS A 54 -17.15 35.06 -9.63
C LYS A 54 -16.80 36.05 -8.52
N THR A 55 -16.56 35.55 -7.30
CA THR A 55 -16.16 36.40 -6.18
C THR A 55 -14.86 37.13 -6.49
N ILE A 56 -13.85 36.43 -6.99
CA ILE A 56 -12.55 37.00 -7.37
C ILE A 56 -12.68 37.99 -8.54
N ASP A 57 -13.53 37.71 -9.52
CA ASP A 57 -13.82 38.63 -10.63
C ASP A 57 -14.42 39.95 -10.11
N GLU A 58 -15.38 39.86 -9.18
CA GLU A 58 -16.08 41.02 -8.59
C GLU A 58 -15.21 41.83 -7.63
N THR A 59 -14.39 41.18 -6.79
CA THR A 59 -13.62 41.85 -5.72
C THR A 59 -12.20 42.21 -6.14
N GLU A 60 -11.57 41.44 -7.03
CA GLU A 60 -10.12 41.54 -7.33
C GLU A 60 -9.83 41.79 -8.81
N GLY A 61 -10.87 41.79 -9.66
CA GLY A 61 -10.76 41.99 -11.10
C GLY A 61 -10.23 40.76 -11.85
N GLY A 62 -10.46 39.58 -11.27
CA GLY A 62 -10.29 38.26 -11.87
C GLY A 62 -8.97 37.55 -11.55
N LEU A 63 -8.94 36.24 -11.86
CA LEU A 63 -7.85 35.34 -11.48
C LEU A 63 -6.45 35.84 -11.88
N GLU A 64 -6.32 36.47 -13.06
CA GLU A 64 -5.05 37.04 -13.52
C GLU A 64 -4.51 38.08 -12.52
N LYS A 65 -5.34 39.07 -12.14
CA LYS A 65 -4.95 40.14 -11.21
C LYS A 65 -4.81 39.63 -9.80
N PHE A 66 -5.67 38.70 -9.39
CA PHE A 66 -5.63 38.09 -8.07
C PHE A 66 -4.32 37.32 -7.82
N SER A 67 -3.86 36.59 -8.82
CA SER A 67 -2.59 35.83 -8.78
C SER A 67 -1.33 36.70 -8.83
N ARG A 68 -1.44 38.00 -9.10
CA ARG A 68 -0.32 38.95 -9.03
C ARG A 68 -0.13 39.48 -7.60
N GLY A 69 -0.46 38.67 -6.59
CA GLY A 69 -0.33 39.03 -5.18
C GLY A 69 1.09 39.43 -4.81
N LYS A 70 2.13 38.83 -5.40
CA LYS A 70 3.53 39.19 -5.13
C LYS A 70 3.89 40.63 -5.58
N GLU A 71 3.19 41.19 -6.57
CA GLU A 71 3.35 42.60 -6.98
C GLU A 71 2.77 43.59 -5.94
N LYS A 72 1.96 43.09 -4.99
CA LYS A 72 1.36 43.86 -3.88
C LYS A 72 2.00 43.53 -2.53
N PHE A 73 2.14 42.24 -2.23
CA PHE A 73 2.62 41.70 -0.96
C PHE A 73 4.12 41.39 -0.96
N GLY A 74 4.71 41.34 0.23
CA GLY A 74 6.15 41.32 0.39
C GLY A 74 6.77 42.64 -0.06
N PHE A 75 8.06 42.60 -0.39
CA PHE A 75 8.79 43.79 -0.82
C PHE A 75 8.62 44.02 -2.31
N ASN A 76 8.31 45.26 -2.68
CA ASN A 76 8.20 45.72 -4.05
C ASN A 76 8.93 47.06 -4.20
N VAL A 77 9.76 47.17 -5.24
CA VAL A 77 10.56 48.37 -5.52
C VAL A 77 9.98 49.07 -6.76
N ASP A 78 9.63 50.34 -6.63
CA ASP A 78 9.06 51.12 -7.74
C ASP A 78 10.15 51.73 -8.66
N SER A 79 9.72 52.39 -9.73
CA SER A 79 10.62 53.05 -10.69
C SER A 79 11.44 54.21 -10.10
N GLN A 80 11.04 54.74 -8.95
CA GLN A 80 11.75 55.78 -8.21
C GLN A 80 12.63 55.20 -7.09
N ASN A 81 12.80 53.87 -7.03
CA ASN A 81 13.51 53.13 -5.99
C ASN A 81 12.90 53.24 -4.58
N ASN A 82 11.63 53.65 -4.46
CA ASN A 82 10.93 53.50 -3.18
C ASN A 82 10.55 52.04 -2.97
N ILE A 83 10.53 51.62 -1.71
CA ILE A 83 10.20 50.26 -1.31
C ILE A 83 8.85 50.27 -0.62
N THR A 84 7.90 49.49 -1.11
CA THR A 84 6.65 49.20 -0.42
C THR A 84 6.71 47.77 0.12
N TYR A 85 6.47 47.61 1.41
CA TYR A 85 6.32 46.31 2.06
C TYR A 85 4.88 46.15 2.56
N ARG A 86 4.22 45.06 2.16
CA ARG A 86 2.90 44.67 2.67
C ARG A 86 2.90 43.25 3.21
N GLU A 87 2.14 43.03 4.28
CA GLU A 87 2.06 41.74 4.95
C GLU A 87 0.66 41.50 5.55
N TRP A 88 0.16 40.28 5.47
CA TRP A 88 -1.13 39.92 6.07
C TRP A 88 -0.91 39.26 7.44
N ALA A 89 -1.40 39.92 8.49
CA ALA A 89 -1.26 39.47 9.88
C ALA A 89 -2.46 39.94 10.71
N PRO A 90 -3.67 39.37 10.50
CA PRO A 90 -4.91 39.92 11.02
C PRO A 90 -4.98 39.96 12.55
N ASN A 91 -4.32 39.03 13.26
CA ASN A 91 -4.31 39.04 14.73
C ASN A 91 -3.38 40.10 15.33
N ALA A 92 -2.31 40.51 14.64
CA ALA A 92 -1.35 41.49 15.17
C ALA A 92 -2.01 42.86 15.38
N THR A 93 -1.73 43.53 16.49
CA THR A 93 -2.25 44.87 16.81
C THR A 93 -1.38 45.95 16.19
N GLU A 94 -0.06 45.78 16.25
CA GLU A 94 0.95 46.66 15.66
C GLU A 94 2.00 45.83 14.93
N ALA A 95 2.61 46.41 13.89
CA ALA A 95 3.71 45.80 13.15
C ALA A 95 4.76 46.84 12.75
N PHE A 96 6.02 46.41 12.69
CA PHE A 96 7.19 47.22 12.38
C PHE A 96 8.12 46.46 11.44
N LEU A 97 8.64 47.15 10.43
CA LEU A 97 9.67 46.60 9.56
C LEU A 97 11.06 46.83 10.18
N ILE A 98 11.83 45.77 10.38
CA ILE A 98 13.14 45.81 11.01
C ILE A 98 14.21 45.15 10.12
N GLY A 99 15.47 45.55 10.25
CA GLY A 99 16.57 44.91 9.54
C GLY A 99 17.88 45.69 9.66
N ASP A 100 18.89 45.28 8.90
CA ASP A 100 20.21 45.95 8.91
C ASP A 100 20.08 47.45 8.58
N PHE A 101 19.15 47.81 7.69
CA PHE A 101 18.95 49.18 7.23
C PHE A 101 18.53 50.17 8.33
N ASN A 102 18.01 49.67 9.46
CA ASN A 102 17.58 50.47 10.60
C ASN A 102 18.14 49.94 11.93
N ASP A 103 19.28 49.24 11.89
CA ASP A 103 19.95 48.64 13.04
C ASP A 103 19.01 47.74 13.88
N PHE A 104 18.09 47.04 13.22
CA PHE A 104 17.01 46.24 13.83
C PHE A 104 16.15 47.02 14.85
N SER A 105 16.01 48.33 14.68
CA SER A 105 15.20 49.17 15.57
C SER A 105 13.71 48.82 15.47
N ARG A 106 13.16 48.29 16.56
CA ARG A 106 11.78 47.78 16.71
C ARG A 106 10.67 48.82 16.74
N ASP A 107 11.03 50.11 16.68
CA ASP A 107 10.09 51.23 16.80
C ASP A 107 10.21 52.24 15.63
N SER A 108 11.22 52.10 14.77
CA SER A 108 11.60 53.12 13.79
C SER A 108 10.71 53.18 12.54
N HIS A 109 10.14 52.04 12.11
CA HIS A 109 9.36 51.93 10.88
C HIS A 109 8.01 51.23 11.14
N PRO A 110 7.07 51.89 11.84
CA PRO A 110 5.73 51.35 12.07
C PRO A 110 4.96 51.18 10.76
N MET A 111 4.22 50.09 10.65
CA MET A 111 3.36 49.76 9.53
C MET A 111 1.91 50.15 9.84
N LYS A 112 1.15 50.56 8.81
CA LYS A 112 -0.27 50.90 8.93
C LYS A 112 -1.12 49.67 8.63
N LYS A 113 -2.01 49.30 9.56
CA LYS A 113 -2.98 48.20 9.40
C LYS A 113 -4.25 48.69 8.70
N ASP A 114 -4.71 47.95 7.70
CA ASP A 114 -6.00 48.18 7.05
C ASP A 114 -7.15 47.36 7.71
N PRO A 115 -8.42 47.56 7.29
CA PRO A 115 -9.56 46.84 7.86
C PRO A 115 -9.56 45.31 7.65
N PHE A 116 -8.76 44.79 6.71
CA PHE A 116 -8.65 43.36 6.42
C PHE A 116 -7.46 42.70 7.12
N GLY A 117 -6.72 43.47 7.92
CA GLY A 117 -5.56 42.98 8.66
C GLY A 117 -4.26 42.96 7.86
N VAL A 118 -4.20 43.70 6.75
CA VAL A 118 -2.98 43.90 5.98
C VAL A 118 -2.21 45.10 6.54
N PHE A 119 -0.94 44.90 6.84
CA PHE A 119 -0.01 45.95 7.24
C PHE A 119 0.77 46.46 6.03
N GLU A 120 0.99 47.77 5.94
CA GLU A 120 1.79 48.41 4.89
C GLU A 120 2.79 49.42 5.46
N VAL A 121 4.00 49.46 4.89
CA VAL A 121 4.93 50.58 5.03
C VAL A 121 5.57 50.92 3.68
N ALA A 122 5.71 52.22 3.40
CA ALA A 122 6.46 52.73 2.28
C ALA A 122 7.75 53.40 2.78
N ILE A 123 8.89 52.96 2.26
CA ILE A 123 10.22 53.48 2.58
C ILE A 123 10.73 54.25 1.35
N PRO A 124 10.87 55.58 1.44
CA PRO A 124 11.32 56.37 0.31
C PRO A 124 12.79 56.06 -0.04
N ALA A 125 13.14 56.22 -1.31
CA ALA A 125 14.52 56.09 -1.76
C ALA A 125 15.47 57.03 -1.00
N LYS A 126 16.69 56.56 -0.74
CA LYS A 126 17.77 57.34 -0.12
C LYS A 126 18.86 57.60 -1.16
N ASP A 127 19.14 58.86 -1.43
CA ASP A 127 20.13 59.30 -2.43
C ASP A 127 19.89 58.69 -3.83
N GLY A 128 18.62 58.53 -4.20
CA GLY A 128 18.20 57.94 -5.48
C GLY A 128 18.34 56.42 -5.57
N GLN A 129 18.70 55.74 -4.47
CA GLN A 129 18.83 54.28 -4.37
C GLN A 129 17.79 53.69 -3.39
N PRO A 130 17.48 52.39 -3.50
CA PRO A 130 16.63 51.72 -2.52
C PRO A 130 17.21 51.87 -1.11
N ALA A 131 16.37 52.26 -0.14
CA ALA A 131 16.82 52.52 1.24
C ALA A 131 17.24 51.25 1.99
N ILE A 132 16.77 50.07 1.56
CA ILE A 132 17.24 48.77 2.02
C ILE A 132 18.23 48.26 0.99
N ALA A 133 19.46 47.96 1.42
CA ALA A 133 20.51 47.46 0.55
C ALA A 133 20.20 46.03 0.08
N HIS A 134 20.53 45.72 -1.18
CA HIS A 134 20.45 44.35 -1.69
C HIS A 134 21.19 43.37 -0.76
N ASN A 135 20.57 42.22 -0.51
CA ASN A 135 21.08 41.11 0.30
C ASN A 135 21.28 41.43 1.80
N SER A 136 20.74 42.55 2.29
CA SER A 136 20.70 42.85 3.73
C SER A 136 19.60 42.05 4.44
N LYS A 137 19.80 41.79 5.74
CA LYS A 137 18.83 41.07 6.59
C LYS A 137 17.62 41.94 6.90
N ILE A 138 16.44 41.32 6.90
CA ILE A 138 15.15 41.96 7.18
C ILE A 138 14.23 41.00 7.95
N LYS A 139 13.35 41.55 8.79
CA LYS A 139 12.26 40.83 9.50
C LYS A 139 11.06 41.75 9.69
N ILE A 140 9.92 41.17 10.02
CA ILE A 140 8.77 41.90 10.55
C ILE A 140 8.67 41.64 12.06
N SER A 141 8.51 42.69 12.85
CA SER A 141 8.25 42.64 14.29
C SER A 141 6.80 43.01 14.55
N MET A 142 6.05 42.17 15.25
CA MET A 142 4.62 42.35 15.49
C MET A 142 4.32 42.31 16.99
N ILE A 143 3.30 43.06 17.41
CA ILE A 143 2.74 42.97 18.76
C ILE A 143 1.41 42.23 18.66
N THR A 144 1.21 41.20 19.47
CA THR A 144 -0.04 40.43 19.56
C THR A 144 -1.03 41.09 20.51
N PRO A 145 -2.32 40.68 20.52
CA PRO A 145 -3.30 41.21 21.48
C PRO A 145 -2.95 40.97 22.96
N SER A 146 -2.10 39.99 23.27
CA SER A 146 -1.59 39.75 24.63
C SER A 146 -0.48 40.73 25.04
N GLY A 147 -0.01 41.58 24.12
CA GLY A 147 1.13 42.47 24.33
C GLY A 147 2.49 41.81 24.09
N GLU A 148 2.52 40.55 23.68
CA GLU A 148 3.75 39.85 23.30
C GLU A 148 4.30 40.42 21.99
N ARG A 149 5.62 40.61 21.92
CA ARG A 149 6.31 41.00 20.69
C ARG A 149 6.96 39.78 20.05
N ILE A 150 6.61 39.52 18.80
CA ILE A 150 7.10 38.40 17.99
C ILE A 150 7.81 38.92 16.73
N ASP A 151 8.92 38.29 16.35
CA ASP A 151 9.63 38.58 15.10
C ASP A 151 9.47 37.38 14.14
N ARG A 152 9.24 37.66 12.86
CA ARG A 152 9.03 36.64 11.81
C ARG A 152 9.77 36.99 10.52
N LEU A 153 10.04 35.96 9.72
CA LEU A 153 10.43 36.16 8.32
C LEU A 153 9.18 36.55 7.51
N PRO A 154 9.24 37.58 6.64
CA PRO A 154 8.12 37.97 5.79
C PRO A 154 7.59 36.79 4.98
N ALA A 155 6.27 36.57 4.96
CA ALA A 155 5.68 35.37 4.34
C ALA A 155 5.92 35.29 2.82
N TRP A 156 6.11 36.45 2.20
CA TRP A 156 6.32 36.64 0.77
C TRP A 156 7.79 36.89 0.41
N ILE A 157 8.73 36.53 1.29
CA ILE A 157 10.16 36.69 1.04
C ILE A 157 10.64 35.80 -0.11
N THR A 158 11.50 36.34 -0.97
CA THR A 158 12.00 35.64 -2.16
C THR A 158 13.37 35.02 -1.99
N TYR A 159 14.05 35.30 -0.88
CA TYR A 159 15.33 34.71 -0.56
C TYR A 159 15.59 34.76 0.95
N VAL A 160 16.08 33.65 1.49
CA VAL A 160 16.51 33.52 2.88
C VAL A 160 17.88 32.86 2.89
N THR A 161 18.63 32.96 3.98
CA THR A 161 19.92 32.27 4.12
C THR A 161 20.11 31.81 5.56
N GLN A 162 20.92 30.78 5.77
CA GLN A 162 21.30 30.30 7.09
C GLN A 162 22.81 30.48 7.31
N ASP A 163 23.17 30.95 8.50
CA ASP A 163 24.55 30.94 8.98
C ASP A 163 24.61 30.13 10.27
N LEU A 164 25.00 28.86 10.14
CA LEU A 164 25.06 27.89 11.24
C LEU A 164 26.07 28.28 12.33
N HIS A 165 27.00 29.19 12.07
CA HIS A 165 27.91 29.71 13.11
C HIS A 165 27.23 30.72 14.04
N VAL A 166 26.11 31.30 13.60
CA VAL A 166 25.38 32.33 14.33
C VAL A 166 24.07 31.78 14.90
N SER A 167 23.26 31.11 14.08
CA SER A 167 21.93 30.63 14.47
C SER A 167 21.50 29.44 13.61
N PRO A 168 20.78 28.46 14.17
CA PRO A 168 20.13 27.43 13.38
C PRO A 168 18.91 27.96 12.59
N ALA A 169 18.37 29.14 12.92
CA ALA A 169 17.25 29.72 12.18
C ALA A 169 17.70 30.49 10.94
N TYR A 170 16.88 30.52 9.89
CA TYR A 170 17.13 31.32 8.70
C TYR A 170 16.90 32.82 8.93
N ASP A 171 17.58 33.63 8.13
CA ASP A 171 17.36 35.07 8.01
C ASP A 171 16.84 35.42 6.62
N ALA A 172 15.81 36.25 6.55
CA ALA A 172 15.29 36.80 5.30
C ALA A 172 16.24 37.84 4.71
N ARG A 173 16.43 37.78 3.39
CA ARG A 173 17.32 38.65 2.62
C ARG A 173 16.51 39.50 1.65
N PHE A 174 16.74 40.80 1.66
CA PHE A 174 16.13 41.69 0.67
C PHE A 174 16.77 41.45 -0.71
N TRP A 175 16.14 40.61 -1.53
CA TRP A 175 16.67 40.24 -2.85
C TRP A 175 16.23 41.21 -3.94
N ASN A 176 17.00 42.28 -4.13
CA ASN A 176 16.86 43.20 -5.27
C ASN A 176 18.22 43.43 -5.98
N PRO A 177 18.74 42.44 -6.73
CA PRO A 177 20.05 42.55 -7.35
C PRO A 177 20.11 43.76 -8.32
N PRO A 178 21.27 44.44 -8.43
CA PRO A 178 21.43 45.54 -9.35
C PRO A 178 21.29 45.06 -10.80
N ALA A 179 21.00 45.98 -11.72
CA ALA A 179 20.63 45.62 -13.10
C ALA A 179 21.71 44.81 -13.86
N ASN A 180 22.99 44.94 -13.49
CA ASN A 180 24.10 44.18 -14.07
C ASN A 180 24.25 42.75 -13.50
N GLU A 181 23.62 42.45 -12.37
CA GLU A 181 23.65 41.14 -11.70
C GLU A 181 22.33 40.38 -11.86
N ARG A 182 21.27 41.06 -12.31
CA ARG A 182 19.97 40.44 -12.60
C ARG A 182 20.04 39.59 -13.86
N TYR A 183 19.59 38.35 -13.77
CA TYR A 183 19.52 37.45 -14.90
C TYR A 183 18.41 37.88 -15.87
N VAL A 184 18.69 37.77 -17.17
CA VAL A 184 17.74 38.02 -18.25
C VAL A 184 17.66 36.75 -19.08
N PHE A 185 16.46 36.14 -19.12
CA PHE A 185 16.18 34.96 -19.95
C PHE A 185 16.51 35.23 -21.42
N LYS A 186 17.21 34.30 -22.04
CA LYS A 186 17.69 34.40 -23.44
C LYS A 186 16.91 33.47 -24.37
N HIS A 187 16.30 32.42 -23.83
CA HIS A 187 15.59 31.39 -24.57
C HIS A 187 14.09 31.45 -24.28
N PRO A 188 13.23 31.21 -25.29
CA PRO A 188 11.80 31.07 -25.05
C PRO A 188 11.51 29.69 -24.43
N ARG A 189 10.38 29.60 -23.72
CA ARG A 189 9.82 28.33 -23.25
C ARG A 189 9.65 27.35 -24.40
N PRO A 190 10.07 26.08 -24.25
CA PRO A 190 9.80 25.03 -25.24
C PRO A 190 8.29 24.79 -25.39
N LYS A 191 7.89 24.18 -26.51
CA LYS A 191 6.50 23.73 -26.69
C LYS A 191 6.20 22.54 -25.80
N LYS A 192 4.95 22.38 -25.36
CA LYS A 192 4.50 21.21 -24.62
C LYS A 192 4.79 19.94 -25.42
N PRO A 193 5.56 18.98 -24.88
CA PRO A 193 5.80 17.72 -25.59
C PRO A 193 4.52 16.89 -25.77
N GLU A 194 4.42 16.14 -26.87
CA GLU A 194 3.28 15.23 -27.10
C GLU A 194 3.20 14.13 -26.04
N SER A 195 4.36 13.66 -25.59
CA SER A 195 4.54 12.73 -24.47
C SER A 195 5.67 13.20 -23.56
N LEU A 196 5.48 12.98 -22.26
CA LEU A 196 6.43 13.37 -21.22
C LEU A 196 7.43 12.24 -20.96
N ARG A 197 8.72 12.52 -21.17
CA ARG A 197 9.85 11.70 -20.70
C ARG A 197 10.55 12.54 -19.64
N VAL A 198 10.15 12.32 -18.40
CA VAL A 198 10.52 13.11 -17.22
C VAL A 198 11.79 12.56 -16.57
N TYR A 199 12.76 13.44 -16.37
CA TYR A 199 13.92 13.20 -15.53
C TYR A 199 13.71 13.94 -14.20
N GLU A 200 13.40 13.19 -13.14
CA GLU A 200 13.21 13.72 -11.79
C GLU A 200 14.57 13.89 -11.12
N ALA A 201 14.85 15.10 -10.61
CA ALA A 201 16.16 15.47 -10.11
C ALA A 201 16.09 16.40 -8.89
N HIS A 202 17.10 16.29 -8.03
CA HIS A 202 17.32 17.12 -6.86
C HIS A 202 18.72 17.75 -6.91
N ILE A 203 18.77 19.08 -7.09
CA ILE A 203 20.02 19.83 -7.31
C ILE A 203 21.13 19.47 -6.31
N GLY A 204 20.82 19.45 -5.00
CA GLY A 204 21.83 19.27 -3.96
C GLY A 204 22.55 17.93 -3.95
N ILE A 205 22.02 16.89 -4.61
CA ILE A 205 22.64 15.54 -4.64
C ILE A 205 23.22 15.19 -6.01
N SER A 206 23.08 16.06 -7.01
CA SER A 206 23.44 15.79 -8.41
C SER A 206 24.95 15.92 -8.71
N SER A 207 25.79 15.40 -7.82
CA SER A 207 27.25 15.40 -7.91
C SER A 207 27.81 14.20 -7.14
N PRO A 208 28.99 13.65 -7.52
CA PRO A 208 29.65 12.60 -6.74
C PRO A 208 30.31 13.12 -5.45
N GLU A 209 30.39 14.44 -5.28
CA GLU A 209 31.03 15.08 -4.12
C GLU A 209 30.18 14.93 -2.85
N LEU A 210 30.83 14.84 -1.68
CA LEU A 210 30.18 14.68 -0.37
C LEU A 210 29.69 16.02 0.20
N ARG A 211 28.92 16.77 -0.58
CA ARG A 211 28.35 18.07 -0.19
C ARG A 211 27.11 18.38 -1.01
N VAL A 212 26.40 19.43 -0.61
CA VAL A 212 25.35 20.03 -1.44
C VAL A 212 25.95 20.56 -2.75
N SER A 213 25.40 20.10 -3.88
CA SER A 213 25.71 20.64 -5.22
C SER A 213 24.89 21.89 -5.55
N LEU A 214 25.40 22.69 -6.48
CA LEU A 214 24.90 24.03 -6.79
C LEU A 214 24.11 24.07 -8.12
N TYR A 215 23.24 25.07 -8.27
CA TYR A 215 22.50 25.30 -9.52
C TYR A 215 23.41 25.40 -10.75
N LYS A 216 24.55 26.09 -10.63
CA LYS A 216 25.53 26.22 -11.71
C LYS A 216 26.17 24.89 -12.09
N GLU A 217 26.42 24.02 -11.11
CA GLU A 217 27.00 22.69 -11.36
C GLU A 217 26.00 21.79 -12.07
N PHE A 218 24.74 21.82 -11.64
CA PHE A 218 23.66 21.13 -12.34
C PHE A 218 23.51 21.62 -13.78
N THR A 219 23.54 22.94 -13.99
CA THR A 219 23.45 23.57 -15.30
C THR A 219 24.56 23.10 -16.24
N GLN A 220 25.79 23.05 -15.75
CA GLN A 220 26.96 22.71 -16.55
C GLN A 220 27.09 21.20 -16.81
N ASN A 221 26.75 20.36 -15.82
CA ASN A 221 27.07 18.94 -15.85
C ASN A 221 25.85 18.06 -16.13
N MET A 222 24.69 18.38 -15.56
CA MET A 222 23.50 17.54 -15.64
C MET A 222 22.64 17.83 -16.86
N LEU A 223 22.44 19.10 -17.24
CA LEU A 223 21.63 19.41 -18.42
C LEU A 223 22.14 18.75 -19.71
N PRO A 224 23.46 18.72 -20.01
CA PRO A 224 23.97 17.99 -21.17
C PRO A 224 23.72 16.47 -21.08
N ARG A 225 23.82 15.87 -19.89
CA ARG A 225 23.55 14.45 -19.66
C ARG A 225 22.08 14.13 -19.92
N ILE A 226 21.16 14.90 -19.33
CA ILE A 226 19.71 14.71 -19.48
C ILE A 226 19.30 14.85 -20.95
N HIS A 227 19.85 15.85 -21.65
CA HIS A 227 19.63 16.04 -23.08
C HIS A 227 20.14 14.85 -23.91
N HIS A 228 21.35 14.35 -23.61
CA HIS A 228 21.93 13.19 -24.29
C HIS A 228 21.07 11.93 -24.12
N LEU A 229 20.57 11.68 -22.90
CA LEU A 229 19.67 10.58 -22.60
C LEU A 229 18.30 10.68 -23.32
N GLY A 230 17.93 11.83 -23.85
CA GLY A 230 16.70 12.00 -24.64
C GLY A 230 15.43 12.30 -23.83
N TYR A 231 15.58 12.60 -22.54
CA TYR A 231 14.51 13.19 -21.72
C TYR A 231 14.16 14.59 -22.22
N ASN A 232 12.89 14.94 -22.19
CA ASN A 232 12.37 16.22 -22.67
C ASN A 232 11.74 17.07 -21.57
N VAL A 233 11.59 16.52 -20.36
CA VAL A 233 11.08 17.22 -19.19
C VAL A 233 12.02 16.97 -18.01
N ILE A 234 12.29 17.99 -17.21
CA ILE A 234 12.92 17.85 -15.89
C ILE A 234 11.86 18.14 -14.82
N GLN A 235 11.71 17.24 -13.85
CA GLN A 235 10.97 17.52 -12.61
C GLN A 235 11.98 17.95 -11.55
N LEU A 236 11.99 19.24 -11.18
CA LEU A 236 12.90 19.77 -10.17
C LEU A 236 12.28 19.71 -8.78
N MET A 237 12.86 18.85 -7.94
CA MET A 237 12.48 18.69 -6.54
C MET A 237 13.19 19.71 -5.63
N ALA A 238 12.61 19.94 -4.46
CA ALA A 238 13.22 20.67 -3.35
C ALA A 238 13.68 22.11 -3.65
N ILE A 239 13.04 22.80 -4.60
CA ILE A 239 13.38 24.18 -4.94
C ILE A 239 12.76 25.18 -3.98
N MET A 240 11.50 24.97 -3.57
CA MET A 240 10.87 25.81 -2.54
C MET A 240 11.65 25.65 -1.23
N GLU A 241 11.95 26.77 -0.59
CA GLU A 241 12.88 26.77 0.55
C GLU A 241 12.31 25.99 1.74
N HIS A 242 13.16 25.11 2.26
CA HIS A 242 12.86 24.16 3.34
C HIS A 242 14.04 24.14 4.32
N ALA A 243 13.83 24.33 5.62
CA ALA A 243 14.93 24.42 6.59
C ALA A 243 15.54 23.06 6.93
N TYR A 244 14.76 21.99 6.85
CA TYR A 244 15.21 20.62 7.11
C TYR A 244 15.61 19.92 5.80
N TYR A 245 16.90 19.82 5.52
CA TYR A 245 17.40 19.28 4.24
C TYR A 245 16.97 17.81 4.00
N ALA A 246 16.97 17.00 5.06
CA ALA A 246 16.52 15.61 5.00
C ALA A 246 14.99 15.43 4.88
N SER A 247 14.21 16.52 4.83
CA SER A 247 12.83 16.47 4.37
C SER A 247 12.72 16.26 2.86
N PHE A 248 13.84 16.33 2.14
CA PHE A 248 13.91 16.19 0.70
C PHE A 248 13.08 17.24 -0.08
N GLY A 249 12.80 18.38 0.57
CA GLY A 249 12.01 19.46 -0.01
C GLY A 249 10.54 19.45 0.41
N TYR A 250 10.07 18.48 1.20
CA TYR A 250 8.65 18.42 1.57
C TYR A 250 8.27 19.35 2.75
N GLN A 251 9.22 19.73 3.61
CA GLN A 251 8.95 20.61 4.76
C GLN A 251 9.20 22.08 4.41
N ILE A 252 8.25 22.71 3.71
CA ILE A 252 8.39 24.09 3.23
C ILE A 252 8.32 25.12 4.36
N ASN A 253 9.27 26.05 4.33
CA ASN A 253 9.39 27.18 5.25
C ASN A 253 9.00 28.50 4.59
N SER A 254 9.58 28.79 3.41
CA SER A 254 9.40 30.05 2.68
C SER A 254 8.96 29.77 1.24
N PHE A 255 7.67 29.90 0.97
CA PHE A 255 7.03 29.44 -0.27
C PHE A 255 7.50 30.19 -1.52
N PHE A 256 7.91 31.45 -1.40
CA PHE A 256 8.38 32.29 -2.51
C PHE A 256 9.91 32.31 -2.65
N ALA A 257 10.64 31.60 -1.78
CA ALA A 257 12.09 31.58 -1.79
C ALA A 257 12.61 30.35 -2.54
N ALA A 258 13.48 30.58 -3.53
CA ALA A 258 14.30 29.52 -4.10
C ALA A 258 15.35 29.09 -3.08
N SER A 259 15.56 27.78 -2.92
CA SER A 259 16.41 27.26 -1.86
C SER A 259 17.83 27.78 -1.99
N SER A 260 18.25 28.50 -0.96
CA SER A 260 19.55 29.17 -0.88
C SER A 260 20.72 28.20 -0.75
N ARG A 261 20.45 26.94 -0.41
CA ARG A 261 21.48 25.89 -0.34
C ARG A 261 22.20 25.67 -1.65
N PHE A 262 21.51 25.85 -2.77
CA PHE A 262 22.04 25.54 -4.09
C PHE A 262 22.61 26.76 -4.81
N GLY A 263 22.37 27.96 -4.29
CA GLY A 263 22.81 29.22 -4.89
C GLY A 263 21.73 30.29 -4.85
N SER A 264 21.94 31.34 -5.64
CA SER A 264 21.05 32.50 -5.72
C SER A 264 19.85 32.25 -6.66
N PRO A 265 18.76 33.04 -6.51
CA PRO A 265 17.64 33.04 -7.46
C PRO A 265 18.06 33.24 -8.93
N GLU A 266 19.10 34.03 -9.18
CA GLU A 266 19.58 34.31 -10.54
C GLU A 266 20.24 33.07 -11.18
N GLU A 267 20.85 32.20 -10.38
CA GLU A 267 21.45 30.95 -10.86
C GLU A 267 20.39 29.88 -11.16
N LEU A 268 19.25 29.89 -10.44
CA LEU A 268 18.10 29.06 -10.81
C LEU A 268 17.47 29.52 -12.13
N LYS A 269 17.34 30.84 -12.35
CA LYS A 269 16.90 31.39 -13.65
C LYS A 269 17.83 30.95 -14.78
N GLU A 270 19.14 31.00 -14.56
CA GLU A 270 20.14 30.53 -15.53
C GLU A 270 19.98 29.05 -15.87
N LEU A 271 19.74 28.21 -14.86
CA LEU A 271 19.49 26.78 -15.05
C LEU A 271 18.30 26.53 -15.97
N ILE A 272 17.15 27.15 -15.66
CA ILE A 272 15.90 26.95 -16.42
C ILE A 272 16.06 27.49 -17.84
N ASP A 273 16.64 28.67 -18.02
CA ASP A 273 16.91 29.24 -19.35
C ASP A 273 17.83 28.35 -20.19
N THR A 274 18.84 27.75 -19.56
CA THR A 274 19.77 26.83 -20.25
C THR A 274 19.06 25.54 -20.65
N ALA A 275 18.17 25.01 -19.80
CA ALA A 275 17.34 23.85 -20.14
C ALA A 275 16.39 24.15 -21.31
N HIS A 276 15.78 25.34 -21.32
CA HIS A 276 14.97 25.83 -22.44
C HIS A 276 15.76 25.92 -23.73
N GLY A 277 17.02 26.40 -23.67
CA GLY A 277 17.94 26.41 -24.82
C GLY A 277 18.24 25.03 -25.41
N LEU A 278 18.06 23.95 -24.63
CA LEU A 278 18.17 22.56 -25.06
C LEU A 278 16.82 21.94 -25.49
N GLY A 279 15.74 22.71 -25.46
CA GLY A 279 14.38 22.25 -25.78
C GLY A 279 13.75 21.38 -24.68
N ILE A 280 14.23 21.48 -23.44
CA ILE A 280 13.75 20.71 -22.28
C ILE A 280 12.83 21.59 -21.45
N THR A 281 11.60 21.14 -21.20
CA THR A 281 10.69 21.83 -20.28
C THR A 281 11.06 21.53 -18.83
N VAL A 282 10.87 22.47 -17.92
CA VAL A 282 11.20 22.30 -16.50
C VAL A 282 9.95 22.48 -15.66
N LEU A 283 9.58 21.45 -14.89
CA LEU A 283 8.48 21.46 -13.94
C LEU A 283 9.03 21.64 -12.52
N LEU A 284 8.27 22.33 -11.68
CA LEU A 284 8.58 22.51 -10.26
C LEU A 284 7.72 21.58 -9.39
N ASP A 285 8.31 20.98 -8.36
CA ASP A 285 7.54 20.42 -7.24
C ASP A 285 6.93 21.53 -6.40
N VAL A 286 5.60 21.55 -6.34
CA VAL A 286 4.83 22.48 -5.52
C VAL A 286 4.22 21.71 -4.35
N VAL A 287 4.69 22.03 -3.16
CA VAL A 287 4.18 21.47 -1.91
C VAL A 287 3.19 22.46 -1.30
N HIS A 288 1.94 22.39 -1.78
CA HIS A 288 0.82 23.16 -1.23
C HIS A 288 -0.09 22.33 -0.33
N SER A 289 0.23 21.06 -0.10
CA SER A 289 -0.54 20.17 0.78
C SER A 289 -0.40 20.53 2.26
N HIS A 290 0.77 21.03 2.66
CA HIS A 290 1.10 21.38 4.04
C HIS A 290 2.24 22.40 4.11
N ALA A 291 2.55 22.87 5.31
CA ALA A 291 3.72 23.69 5.60
C ALA A 291 4.45 23.17 6.84
N SER A 292 5.75 23.49 6.95
CA SER A 292 6.53 23.18 8.15
C SER A 292 5.91 23.80 9.40
N LYS A 293 6.01 23.08 10.53
CA LYS A 293 5.63 23.61 11.85
C LYS A 293 6.59 24.65 12.43
N ASN A 294 7.68 24.96 11.73
CA ASN A 294 8.65 25.97 12.16
C ASN A 294 8.01 27.35 12.33
N VAL A 295 8.22 27.97 13.50
CA VAL A 295 7.66 29.28 13.86
C VAL A 295 8.60 30.44 13.55
N LEU A 296 9.91 30.27 13.81
CA LEU A 296 10.88 31.37 13.69
C LEU A 296 11.25 31.68 12.25
N ASP A 297 11.35 30.64 11.43
CA ASP A 297 11.78 30.69 10.03
C ASP A 297 10.78 30.02 9.08
N GLY A 298 9.54 29.84 9.52
CA GLY A 298 8.46 29.28 8.71
C GLY A 298 7.18 30.10 8.81
N LEU A 299 6.13 29.60 8.16
CA LEU A 299 4.82 30.25 8.09
C LEU A 299 3.94 29.97 9.33
N ASN A 300 4.35 29.02 10.19
CA ASN A 300 3.59 28.65 11.37
C ASN A 300 3.53 29.80 12.39
N GLU A 301 2.36 30.00 13.01
CA GLU A 301 2.14 31.03 14.02
C GLU A 301 2.66 32.43 13.61
N PHE A 302 2.43 32.75 12.34
CA PHE A 302 2.95 33.97 11.71
C PHE A 302 2.49 35.23 12.48
N ASP A 303 1.19 35.38 12.72
CA ASP A 303 0.64 36.51 13.48
C ASP A 303 0.41 36.20 14.98
N GLY A 304 1.09 35.16 15.48
CA GLY A 304 0.97 34.66 16.84
C GLY A 304 -0.25 33.75 17.07
N THR A 305 -0.97 33.35 16.01
CA THR A 305 -2.08 32.39 16.10
C THR A 305 -1.81 31.13 15.30
N ASP A 306 -2.44 30.02 15.69
CA ASP A 306 -2.40 28.81 14.89
C ASP A 306 -3.32 28.89 13.64
N ALA A 307 -4.12 29.95 13.46
CA ALA A 307 -5.22 29.99 12.50
C ALA A 307 -5.04 30.97 11.31
N CYS A 308 -3.89 31.62 11.17
CA CYS A 308 -3.64 32.64 10.13
C CYS A 308 -3.74 32.05 8.71
N TYR A 309 -2.71 31.33 8.26
CA TYR A 309 -2.72 30.64 6.96
C TYR A 309 -3.35 29.24 7.01
N PHE A 310 -3.59 28.74 8.22
CA PHE A 310 -3.91 27.34 8.50
C PHE A 310 -5.26 27.20 9.18
N HIS A 311 -5.83 26.00 9.20
CA HIS A 311 -6.93 25.72 10.12
C HIS A 311 -6.45 25.77 11.58
N ALA A 312 -7.35 26.13 12.50
CA ALA A 312 -7.08 26.09 13.94
C ALA A 312 -7.20 24.65 14.50
N GLY A 313 -6.53 24.38 15.62
CA GLY A 313 -6.68 23.13 16.36
C GLY A 313 -6.24 21.89 15.58
N ALA A 314 -6.92 20.76 15.81
CA ALA A 314 -6.55 19.47 15.21
C ALA A 314 -6.68 19.45 13.68
N LYS A 315 -7.70 20.11 13.11
CA LYS A 315 -7.89 20.22 11.65
C LYS A 315 -6.69 20.89 10.96
N GLY A 316 -5.97 21.74 11.68
CA GLY A 316 -4.79 22.46 11.19
C GLY A 316 -3.48 21.70 11.27
N LYS A 317 -3.48 20.43 11.68
CA LYS A 317 -2.28 19.65 11.95
C LYS A 317 -2.33 18.32 11.21
N HIS A 318 -1.25 17.97 10.54
CA HIS A 318 -1.07 16.66 9.93
C HIS A 318 -0.23 15.81 10.88
N GLU A 319 -0.85 14.85 11.58
CA GLU A 319 -0.20 14.11 12.68
C GLU A 319 1.01 13.29 12.20
N LEU A 320 0.89 12.57 11.08
CA LEU A 320 1.96 11.71 10.56
C LEU A 320 3.17 12.50 10.04
N TRP A 321 2.93 13.70 9.50
CA TRP A 321 3.99 14.55 8.92
C TRP A 321 4.44 15.64 9.87
N ASP A 322 3.83 15.75 11.06
CA ASP A 322 4.17 16.75 12.08
C ASP A 322 4.18 18.19 11.51
N SER A 323 3.13 18.52 10.75
CA SER A 323 3.06 19.70 9.86
C SER A 323 1.76 20.48 10.01
N ARG A 324 1.68 21.67 9.40
CA ARG A 324 0.48 22.54 9.38
C ARG A 324 -0.32 22.38 8.08
N LEU A 325 -1.64 22.44 8.17
CA LEU A 325 -2.57 22.29 7.03
C LEU A 325 -3.29 23.60 6.69
N PHE A 326 -3.23 23.98 5.42
CA PHE A 326 -3.80 25.23 4.91
C PHE A 326 -5.32 25.31 5.09
N ASN A 327 -5.82 26.52 5.33
CA ASN A 327 -7.24 26.81 5.23
C ASN A 327 -7.56 27.29 3.80
N TYR A 328 -7.78 26.34 2.88
CA TYR A 328 -8.02 26.63 1.46
C TYR A 328 -9.30 27.46 1.21
N GLY A 329 -10.23 27.51 2.18
CA GLY A 329 -11.43 28.35 2.11
C GLY A 329 -11.20 29.83 2.44
N SER A 330 -9.99 30.23 2.80
CA SER A 330 -9.65 31.63 3.13
C SER A 330 -9.21 32.43 1.89
N HIS A 331 -9.75 33.64 1.74
CA HIS A 331 -9.44 34.52 0.60
C HIS A 331 -7.95 34.85 0.48
N GLU A 332 -7.29 35.19 1.60
CA GLU A 332 -5.86 35.52 1.56
C GLU A 332 -4.96 34.27 1.42
N VAL A 333 -5.42 33.09 1.85
CA VAL A 333 -4.72 31.83 1.58
C VAL A 333 -4.81 31.47 0.09
N LEU A 334 -5.98 31.62 -0.53
CA LEU A 334 -6.14 31.48 -1.97
C LEU A 334 -5.23 32.47 -2.72
N ARG A 335 -5.18 33.74 -2.28
CA ARG A 335 -4.28 34.74 -2.88
C ARG A 335 -2.83 34.29 -2.77
N PHE A 336 -2.40 33.85 -1.58
CA PHE A 336 -1.04 33.40 -1.32
C PHE A 336 -0.64 32.24 -2.23
N LEU A 337 -1.42 31.17 -2.26
CA LEU A 337 -1.11 29.95 -3.01
C LEU A 337 -1.23 30.13 -4.53
N LEU A 338 -2.26 30.83 -5.02
CA LEU A 338 -2.39 31.10 -6.46
C LEU A 338 -1.31 32.08 -6.94
N SER A 339 -0.94 33.05 -6.11
CA SER A 339 0.18 33.95 -6.42
C SER A 339 1.52 33.25 -6.37
N ASN A 340 1.66 32.21 -5.56
CA ASN A 340 2.87 31.39 -5.52
C ASN A 340 3.10 30.67 -6.85
N LEU A 341 2.05 30.01 -7.37
CA LEU A 341 2.09 29.38 -8.69
C LEU A 341 2.45 30.39 -9.78
N ARG A 342 1.77 31.55 -9.79
CA ARG A 342 2.04 32.64 -10.75
C ARG A 342 3.48 33.15 -10.66
N PHE A 343 3.98 33.32 -9.44
CA PHE A 343 5.35 33.77 -9.19
C PHE A 343 6.38 32.81 -9.79
N TRP A 344 6.25 31.51 -9.57
CA TRP A 344 7.17 30.53 -10.15
C TRP A 344 7.10 30.48 -11.68
N MET A 345 5.91 30.67 -12.27
CA MET A 345 5.76 30.77 -13.73
C MET A 345 6.41 32.04 -14.31
N ASP A 346 6.23 33.20 -13.68
CA ASP A 346 6.68 34.48 -14.26
C ASP A 346 8.14 34.82 -13.90
N GLU A 347 8.56 34.60 -12.66
CA GLU A 347 9.90 34.99 -12.18
C GLU A 347 10.99 34.03 -12.66
N TYR A 348 10.67 32.73 -12.70
CA TYR A 348 11.64 31.66 -12.99
C TYR A 348 11.36 30.93 -14.31
N SER A 349 10.25 31.22 -14.99
CA SER A 349 9.89 30.60 -16.27
C SER A 349 9.67 29.08 -16.22
N PHE A 350 9.28 28.50 -15.08
CA PHE A 350 8.87 27.08 -15.00
C PHE A 350 7.70 26.76 -15.94
N ASP A 351 7.68 25.58 -16.55
CA ASP A 351 6.71 25.14 -17.58
C ASP A 351 5.49 24.40 -17.02
N GLY A 352 5.36 24.38 -15.71
CA GLY A 352 4.28 23.73 -14.99
C GLY A 352 4.76 23.12 -13.68
N PHE A 353 3.95 22.24 -13.12
CA PHE A 353 4.10 21.80 -11.73
C PHE A 353 3.74 20.34 -11.53
N ARG A 354 4.43 19.70 -10.58
CA ARG A 354 3.89 18.54 -9.87
C ARG A 354 3.36 19.03 -8.52
N PHE A 355 2.11 18.73 -8.22
CA PHE A 355 1.51 19.03 -6.93
C PHE A 355 1.68 17.81 -6.03
N ASP A 356 2.37 18.00 -4.91
CA ASP A 356 2.76 16.93 -3.99
C ASP A 356 1.79 16.79 -2.83
N GLY A 357 1.54 15.54 -2.43
CA GLY A 357 0.59 15.20 -1.38
C GLY A 357 -0.87 15.51 -1.73
N VAL A 358 -1.27 15.38 -3.00
CA VAL A 358 -2.65 15.68 -3.44
C VAL A 358 -3.66 14.81 -2.71
N THR A 359 -3.36 13.53 -2.43
CA THR A 359 -4.23 12.68 -1.61
C THR A 359 -4.50 13.29 -0.22
N SER A 360 -3.51 13.93 0.40
CA SER A 360 -3.68 14.60 1.70
C SER A 360 -4.61 15.82 1.61
N MET A 361 -4.61 16.50 0.46
CA MET A 361 -5.49 17.65 0.18
C MET A 361 -6.91 17.25 -0.19
N LEU A 362 -7.10 16.10 -0.83
CA LEU A 362 -8.41 15.63 -1.29
C LEU A 362 -9.28 15.11 -0.15
N TYR A 363 -8.69 14.64 0.95
CA TYR A 363 -9.41 13.95 2.02
C TYR A 363 -9.09 14.50 3.40
N THR A 364 -10.11 14.61 4.24
CA THR A 364 -9.95 15.03 5.65
C THR A 364 -9.24 14.00 6.53
N HIS A 365 -9.21 12.73 6.10
CA HIS A 365 -8.40 11.67 6.71
C HIS A 365 -7.03 11.51 6.04
N HIS A 366 -6.72 12.32 5.02
CA HIS A 366 -5.44 12.40 4.33
C HIS A 366 -4.94 11.09 3.68
N GLY A 367 -5.83 10.10 3.49
CA GLY A 367 -5.46 8.75 3.05
C GLY A 367 -4.77 7.88 4.14
N ILE A 368 -4.64 8.38 5.37
CA ILE A 368 -4.00 7.65 6.47
C ILE A 368 -4.92 6.55 6.98
N GLY A 369 -4.39 5.32 7.11
CA GLY A 369 -5.15 4.16 7.62
C GLY A 369 -6.38 3.78 6.79
N THR A 370 -6.51 4.32 5.57
CA THR A 370 -7.68 4.18 4.71
C THR A 370 -7.28 3.46 3.42
N GLY A 371 -7.92 2.33 3.14
CA GLY A 371 -7.76 1.63 1.86
C GLY A 371 -8.70 2.20 0.80
N PHE A 372 -8.20 2.35 -0.43
CA PHE A 372 -9.02 2.70 -1.60
C PHE A 372 -9.27 1.44 -2.43
N SER A 373 -10.49 0.90 -2.35
CA SER A 373 -10.87 -0.32 -3.08
C SER A 373 -11.17 -0.06 -4.56
N GLY A 374 -11.38 1.22 -4.91
CA GLY A 374 -11.90 1.63 -6.22
C GLY A 374 -13.42 1.86 -6.21
N GLY A 375 -14.08 1.69 -5.06
CA GLY A 375 -15.50 2.02 -4.88
C GLY A 375 -15.73 3.53 -4.90
N TYR A 376 -16.62 4.03 -5.76
CA TYR A 376 -16.71 5.47 -6.02
C TYR A 376 -17.20 6.28 -4.81
N HIS A 377 -17.92 5.65 -3.90
CA HIS A 377 -18.36 6.26 -2.63
C HIS A 377 -17.19 6.72 -1.74
N GLU A 378 -16.00 6.12 -1.88
CA GLU A 378 -14.77 6.50 -1.18
C GLU A 378 -14.24 7.88 -1.65
N TYR A 379 -14.52 8.25 -2.91
CA TYR A 379 -13.99 9.45 -3.58
C TYR A 379 -14.98 10.64 -3.61
N PHE A 380 -16.26 10.36 -3.34
CA PHE A 380 -17.35 11.32 -3.38
C PHE A 380 -18.19 11.31 -2.10
N GLY A 381 -17.65 10.71 -1.03
CA GLY A 381 -18.28 10.64 0.29
C GLY A 381 -17.94 11.83 1.21
N PRO A 382 -18.36 11.78 2.49
CA PRO A 382 -18.18 12.86 3.45
C PRO A 382 -16.71 13.07 3.89
N GLY A 383 -15.82 12.13 3.59
CA GLY A 383 -14.39 12.23 3.90
C GLY A 383 -13.61 13.15 2.95
N VAL A 384 -14.24 13.69 1.90
CA VAL A 384 -13.59 14.58 0.94
C VAL A 384 -13.48 16.00 1.50
N ASP A 385 -12.30 16.59 1.41
CA ASP A 385 -12.11 18.02 1.70
C ASP A 385 -12.47 18.84 0.45
N GLU A 386 -13.68 19.41 0.46
CA GLU A 386 -14.15 20.22 -0.66
C GLU A 386 -13.34 21.50 -0.90
N ASP A 387 -12.79 22.12 0.15
CA ASP A 387 -12.02 23.36 -0.02
C ASP A 387 -10.67 23.05 -0.68
N GLY A 388 -10.04 21.93 -0.30
CA GLY A 388 -8.84 21.40 -0.96
C GLY A 388 -9.08 21.09 -2.45
N VAL A 389 -10.15 20.39 -2.77
CA VAL A 389 -10.54 20.09 -4.17
C VAL A 389 -10.76 21.38 -4.97
N VAL A 390 -11.52 22.33 -4.43
CA VAL A 390 -11.84 23.58 -5.12
C VAL A 390 -10.60 24.45 -5.33
N TYR A 391 -9.68 24.50 -4.36
CA TYR A 391 -8.38 25.16 -4.57
C TYR A 391 -7.63 24.58 -5.77
N LEU A 392 -7.56 23.24 -5.90
CA LEU A 392 -6.91 22.58 -7.02
C LEU A 392 -7.61 22.88 -8.36
N MET A 393 -8.93 23.01 -8.37
CA MET A 393 -9.69 23.44 -9.54
C MET A 393 -9.34 24.88 -9.94
N LEU A 394 -9.31 25.81 -8.97
CA LEU A 394 -8.96 27.22 -9.22
C LEU A 394 -7.50 27.36 -9.70
N ALA A 395 -6.59 26.57 -9.14
CA ALA A 395 -5.20 26.52 -9.57
C ALA A 395 -5.08 26.07 -11.04
N ASN A 396 -5.74 24.97 -11.41
CA ASN A 396 -5.73 24.48 -12.78
C ASN A 396 -6.45 25.42 -13.77
N GLU A 397 -7.55 26.07 -13.37
CA GLU A 397 -8.25 27.10 -14.16
C GLU A 397 -7.28 28.23 -14.49
N MET A 398 -6.63 28.77 -13.46
CA MET A 398 -5.71 29.88 -13.59
C MET A 398 -4.52 29.51 -14.48
N LEU A 399 -3.88 28.36 -14.21
CA LEU A 399 -2.68 27.93 -14.93
C LEU A 399 -2.96 27.69 -16.41
N HIS A 400 -3.99 26.93 -16.77
CA HIS A 400 -4.28 26.62 -18.16
C HIS A 400 -4.86 27.82 -18.93
N LYS A 401 -5.54 28.74 -18.25
CA LYS A 401 -6.02 29.98 -18.88
C LYS A 401 -4.89 30.95 -19.21
N LEU A 402 -3.91 31.08 -18.32
CA LEU A 402 -2.79 32.01 -18.47
C LEU A 402 -1.63 31.42 -19.28
N TYR A 403 -1.41 30.11 -19.15
CA TYR A 403 -0.30 29.37 -19.75
C TYR A 403 -0.84 28.08 -20.40
N PRO A 404 -1.41 28.15 -21.62
CA PRO A 404 -2.05 26.98 -22.26
C PRO A 404 -1.11 25.78 -22.49
N GLU A 405 0.19 26.03 -22.61
CA GLU A 405 1.23 25.00 -22.78
C GLU A 405 1.71 24.42 -21.44
N THR A 406 1.17 24.88 -20.30
CA THR A 406 1.54 24.37 -18.98
C THR A 406 1.26 22.87 -18.86
N THR A 407 2.02 22.21 -18.00
CA THR A 407 1.72 20.83 -17.59
C THR A 407 1.55 20.72 -16.09
N THR A 408 0.41 20.19 -15.62
CA THR A 408 0.17 19.92 -14.20
C THR A 408 0.07 18.43 -13.91
N ILE A 409 0.86 17.96 -12.94
CA ILE A 409 0.91 16.55 -12.52
C ILE A 409 0.42 16.44 -11.07
N ALA A 410 -0.49 15.52 -10.79
CA ALA A 410 -0.93 15.21 -9.43
C ALA A 410 -0.19 13.99 -8.86
N GLU A 411 0.41 14.15 -7.69
CA GLU A 411 0.85 13.03 -6.85
C GLU A 411 -0.34 12.57 -5.98
N ASP A 412 -1.12 11.63 -6.54
CA ASP A 412 -2.27 11.05 -5.87
C ASP A 412 -2.21 9.52 -5.90
N VAL A 413 -2.14 8.91 -4.70
CA VAL A 413 -2.15 7.45 -4.52
C VAL A 413 -3.58 6.89 -4.53
N SER A 414 -4.59 7.68 -4.14
CA SER A 414 -5.98 7.20 -4.02
C SER A 414 -6.55 6.75 -5.36
N GLY A 415 -6.26 7.48 -6.43
CA GLY A 415 -6.83 7.26 -7.75
C GLY A 415 -8.21 7.85 -7.95
N MET A 416 -8.40 9.05 -7.43
CA MET A 416 -9.66 9.79 -7.56
C MET A 416 -10.13 9.91 -9.02
N PRO A 417 -11.35 9.42 -9.35
CA PRO A 417 -11.94 9.62 -10.66
C PRO A 417 -12.07 11.10 -11.03
N ALA A 418 -11.85 11.42 -12.31
CA ALA A 418 -11.96 12.78 -12.84
C ALA A 418 -10.90 13.78 -12.35
N LEU A 419 -9.84 13.32 -11.68
CA LEU A 419 -8.72 14.16 -11.26
C LEU A 419 -7.98 14.74 -12.48
N CYS A 420 -7.77 13.92 -13.51
CA CYS A 420 -7.05 14.29 -14.74
C CYS A 420 -7.99 14.50 -15.93
N VAL A 421 -9.17 15.06 -15.68
CA VAL A 421 -10.18 15.41 -16.68
C VAL A 421 -10.36 16.94 -16.70
N PRO A 422 -10.63 17.54 -17.86
CA PRO A 422 -10.84 18.98 -17.96
C PRO A 422 -11.93 19.54 -17.03
N LEU A 423 -11.68 20.76 -16.53
CA LEU A 423 -12.61 21.49 -15.66
C LEU A 423 -13.97 21.72 -16.33
N SER A 424 -13.99 22.00 -17.64
CA SER A 424 -15.23 22.20 -18.41
C SER A 424 -16.14 20.96 -18.46
N LEU A 425 -15.59 19.77 -18.15
CA LEU A 425 -16.37 18.54 -18.00
C LEU A 425 -16.72 18.24 -16.54
N GLY A 426 -16.25 19.04 -15.57
CA GLY A 426 -16.42 18.80 -14.14
C GLY A 426 -15.30 17.99 -13.48
N GLY A 427 -14.16 17.83 -14.15
CA GLY A 427 -12.95 17.27 -13.53
C GLY A 427 -12.23 18.28 -12.62
N VAL A 428 -11.08 17.87 -12.08
CA VAL A 428 -10.21 18.75 -11.25
C VAL A 428 -9.18 19.51 -12.10
N GLY A 429 -8.93 19.08 -13.33
CA GLY A 429 -8.15 19.83 -14.32
C GLY A 429 -6.66 19.53 -14.40
N PHE A 430 -6.16 18.49 -13.73
CA PHE A 430 -4.77 18.05 -13.92
C PHE A 430 -4.55 17.44 -15.31
N ASP A 431 -3.34 17.59 -15.85
CA ASP A 431 -2.96 16.90 -17.09
C ASP A 431 -2.66 15.42 -16.85
N TYR A 432 -1.89 15.12 -15.80
CA TYR A 432 -1.42 13.77 -15.50
C TYR A 432 -1.55 13.47 -14.00
N ARG A 433 -1.59 12.18 -13.67
CA ARG A 433 -1.28 11.68 -12.32
C ARG A 433 -0.14 10.67 -12.35
N LEU A 434 0.54 10.50 -11.21
CA LEU A 434 1.55 9.45 -11.04
C LEU A 434 0.91 8.06 -10.93
N ALA A 435 1.48 7.05 -11.61
CA ALA A 435 1.05 5.66 -11.53
C ALA A 435 1.75 4.92 -10.36
N MET A 436 1.43 5.32 -9.13
CA MET A 436 2.19 4.96 -7.92
C MET A 436 2.15 3.45 -7.56
N ALA A 437 1.18 2.69 -8.07
CA ALA A 437 1.10 1.24 -7.84
C ALA A 437 2.16 0.42 -8.61
N ILE A 438 2.80 0.99 -9.64
CA ILE A 438 3.77 0.29 -10.49
C ILE A 438 5.08 -0.02 -9.73
N PRO A 439 5.71 0.96 -9.05
CA PRO A 439 6.87 0.68 -8.19
C PRO A 439 6.60 -0.38 -7.13
N ASP A 440 5.51 -0.26 -6.38
CA ASP A 440 5.15 -1.20 -5.32
C ASP A 440 5.08 -2.63 -5.84
N MET A 441 4.48 -2.83 -7.02
CA MET A 441 4.44 -4.12 -7.68
C MET A 441 5.84 -4.65 -7.99
N TRP A 442 6.73 -3.84 -8.58
CA TRP A 442 8.07 -4.30 -8.93
C TRP A 442 8.90 -4.63 -7.71
N ILE A 443 8.90 -3.76 -6.68
CA ILE A 443 9.61 -4.01 -5.42
C ILE A 443 9.08 -5.26 -4.74
N LYS A 444 7.75 -5.41 -4.64
CA LYS A 444 7.12 -6.61 -4.06
C LYS A 444 7.56 -7.87 -4.79
N ILE A 445 7.50 -7.89 -6.12
CA ILE A 445 7.89 -9.06 -6.92
C ILE A 445 9.38 -9.35 -6.76
N LEU A 446 10.25 -8.35 -6.78
CA LEU A 446 11.70 -8.53 -6.61
C LEU A 446 12.09 -8.99 -5.21
N LYS A 447 11.32 -8.58 -4.18
CA LYS A 447 11.56 -8.92 -2.78
C LYS A 447 10.99 -10.28 -2.39
N GLU A 448 9.83 -10.64 -2.92
CA GLU A 448 9.04 -11.77 -2.41
C GLU A 448 8.96 -12.96 -3.37
N LYS A 449 9.34 -12.81 -4.65
CA LYS A 449 9.11 -13.84 -5.68
C LYS A 449 10.39 -14.18 -6.45
N LYS A 450 10.58 -15.46 -6.74
CA LYS A 450 11.57 -15.91 -7.73
C LYS A 450 11.08 -15.63 -9.15
N ASP A 451 12.00 -15.47 -10.11
CA ASP A 451 11.69 -15.14 -11.52
C ASP A 451 10.63 -16.08 -12.16
N ASP A 452 10.64 -17.37 -11.81
CA ASP A 452 9.68 -18.37 -12.32
C ASP A 452 8.30 -18.29 -11.66
N GLU A 453 8.19 -17.62 -10.52
CA GLU A 453 6.93 -17.33 -9.81
C GLU A 453 6.30 -16.01 -10.25
N TRP A 454 6.95 -15.23 -11.12
CA TRP A 454 6.39 -13.98 -11.62
C TRP A 454 5.10 -14.25 -12.39
N ASP A 455 4.02 -13.62 -11.94
CA ASP A 455 2.71 -13.64 -12.58
C ASP A 455 2.66 -12.58 -13.67
N ILE A 456 2.75 -13.03 -14.91
CA ILE A 456 2.79 -12.18 -16.09
C ILE A 456 1.44 -11.48 -16.31
N GLY A 457 0.34 -12.17 -16.00
CA GLY A 457 -1.02 -11.65 -15.99
C GLY A 457 -1.15 -10.47 -15.04
N ASN A 458 -0.68 -10.61 -13.81
CA ASN A 458 -0.72 -9.56 -12.80
C ASN A 458 0.20 -8.38 -13.16
N ILE A 459 1.42 -8.63 -13.62
CA ILE A 459 2.34 -7.57 -14.07
C ILE A 459 1.69 -6.72 -15.16
N THR A 460 1.17 -7.38 -16.20
CA THR A 460 0.53 -6.67 -17.32
C THR A 460 -0.79 -6.02 -16.90
N PHE A 461 -1.54 -6.62 -15.96
CA PHE A 461 -2.73 -6.02 -15.39
C PHE A 461 -2.39 -4.72 -14.66
N THR A 462 -1.47 -4.71 -13.70
CA THR A 462 -1.09 -3.50 -12.95
C THR A 462 -0.61 -2.38 -13.87
N LEU A 463 0.20 -2.69 -14.90
CA LEU A 463 0.66 -1.69 -15.87
C LEU A 463 -0.48 -1.12 -16.75
N THR A 464 -1.57 -1.86 -16.92
CA THR A 464 -2.71 -1.45 -17.77
C THR A 464 -3.97 -1.06 -17.01
N ASN A 465 -4.03 -1.31 -15.70
CA ASN A 465 -5.19 -1.03 -14.84
C ASN A 465 -5.23 0.46 -14.49
N ARG A 466 -5.64 1.26 -15.48
CA ARG A 466 -5.66 2.71 -15.43
C ARG A 466 -6.97 3.21 -16.05
N ARG A 467 -7.40 4.40 -15.64
CA ARG A 467 -8.67 4.97 -16.08
C ARG A 467 -8.57 5.41 -17.54
N HIS A 468 -9.50 4.97 -18.37
CA HIS A 468 -9.51 5.39 -19.78
C HIS A 468 -9.83 6.88 -19.89
N GLY A 469 -9.05 7.61 -20.68
CA GLY A 469 -9.23 9.06 -20.87
C GLY A 469 -8.49 9.96 -19.88
N GLU A 470 -7.89 9.40 -18.83
CA GLU A 470 -7.03 10.11 -17.88
C GLU A 470 -5.56 9.71 -18.10
N LYS A 471 -4.67 10.69 -18.28
CA LYS A 471 -3.26 10.41 -18.58
C LYS A 471 -2.48 10.11 -17.29
N THR A 472 -1.51 9.21 -17.40
CA THR A 472 -0.69 8.77 -16.27
C THR A 472 0.81 8.81 -16.61
N ILE A 473 1.63 9.21 -15.65
CA ILE A 473 3.09 9.08 -15.73
C ILE A 473 3.50 7.79 -15.05
N ALA A 474 4.10 6.88 -15.82
CA ALA A 474 4.57 5.59 -15.33
C ALA A 474 6.06 5.62 -15.01
N TYR A 475 6.45 4.93 -13.96
CA TYR A 475 7.84 4.78 -13.53
C TYR A 475 7.99 3.46 -12.79
N CYS A 476 9.20 2.90 -12.79
CA CYS A 476 9.46 1.58 -12.21
C CYS A 476 9.89 1.63 -10.75
N GLU A 477 10.48 2.74 -10.33
CA GLU A 477 10.94 3.04 -8.97
C GLU A 477 10.98 4.57 -8.82
N SER A 478 10.66 5.07 -7.63
CA SER A 478 10.64 6.50 -7.30
C SER A 478 11.89 6.92 -6.53
N HIS A 479 11.92 8.19 -6.17
CA HIS A 479 12.87 8.73 -5.23
C HIS A 479 12.71 8.15 -3.81
N ASP A 480 11.53 7.67 -3.41
CA ASP A 480 11.30 7.00 -2.10
C ASP A 480 12.03 5.66 -2.02
N GLN A 481 11.93 4.83 -3.07
CA GLN A 481 12.67 3.55 -3.13
C GLN A 481 14.19 3.75 -3.18
N ALA A 482 14.65 4.95 -3.56
CA ALA A 482 16.06 5.29 -3.49
C ALA A 482 16.49 5.64 -2.05
N LEU A 483 15.59 5.99 -1.13
CA LEU A 483 15.94 6.40 0.23
C LEU A 483 16.39 5.22 1.12
N VAL A 484 17.12 5.57 2.19
CA VAL A 484 17.52 4.61 3.23
C VAL A 484 16.31 3.92 3.84
N GLY A 485 16.38 2.60 3.98
CA GLY A 485 15.28 1.77 4.46
C GLY A 485 14.60 0.96 3.34
N ASP A 486 14.86 1.29 2.07
CA ASP A 486 14.49 0.47 0.91
C ASP A 486 15.70 0.21 -0.01
N LYS A 487 15.49 -0.42 -1.17
CA LYS A 487 16.51 -0.67 -2.19
C LYS A 487 16.02 -0.28 -3.58
N SER A 488 16.92 0.28 -4.38
CA SER A 488 16.68 0.42 -5.83
C SER A 488 16.46 -0.94 -6.50
N ILE A 489 15.85 -0.94 -7.68
CA ILE A 489 15.65 -2.16 -8.49
C ILE A 489 16.99 -2.86 -8.72
N MET A 490 18.05 -2.11 -9.04
CA MET A 490 19.36 -2.70 -9.29
C MET A 490 19.96 -3.32 -8.02
N MET A 491 19.78 -2.68 -6.86
CA MET A 491 20.19 -3.23 -5.57
C MET A 491 19.39 -4.49 -5.19
N HIS A 492 18.10 -4.54 -5.49
CA HIS A 492 17.31 -5.77 -5.34
C HIS A 492 17.77 -6.91 -6.26
N LEU A 493 18.24 -6.57 -7.47
CA LEU A 493 18.62 -7.56 -8.47
C LEU A 493 20.03 -8.13 -8.26
N CYS A 494 20.97 -7.31 -7.81
CA CYS A 494 22.40 -7.66 -7.77
C CYS A 494 23.03 -7.58 -6.38
N ASP A 495 22.47 -6.79 -5.46
CA ASP A 495 22.94 -6.62 -4.09
C ASP A 495 24.49 -6.44 -4.01
N ALA A 496 25.17 -7.18 -3.14
CA ALA A 496 26.61 -7.08 -2.90
C ALA A 496 27.49 -7.30 -4.16
N GLU A 497 27.01 -8.05 -5.16
CA GLU A 497 27.79 -8.28 -6.38
C GLU A 497 27.97 -7.01 -7.23
N MET A 498 27.15 -5.97 -7.01
CA MET A 498 27.35 -4.68 -7.68
C MET A 498 28.74 -4.08 -7.39
N TYR A 499 29.28 -4.30 -6.18
CA TYR A 499 30.55 -3.70 -5.76
C TYR A 499 31.77 -4.47 -6.28
N THR A 500 31.62 -5.73 -6.69
CA THR A 500 32.73 -6.60 -7.11
C THR A 500 32.69 -6.96 -8.60
N ASN A 501 31.49 -7.04 -9.18
CA ASN A 501 31.26 -7.62 -10.50
C ASN A 501 30.63 -6.61 -11.49
N MET A 502 30.71 -5.30 -11.23
CA MET A 502 30.36 -4.29 -12.22
C MET A 502 31.52 -3.86 -13.13
N SER A 503 32.74 -4.38 -12.96
CA SER A 503 33.84 -4.14 -13.92
C SER A 503 33.74 -5.07 -15.12
N ILE A 504 33.94 -4.57 -16.34
CA ILE A 504 34.02 -5.42 -17.54
C ILE A 504 35.22 -6.38 -17.52
N LEU A 505 36.21 -6.13 -16.64
CA LEU A 505 37.40 -6.97 -16.46
C LEU A 505 37.17 -8.14 -15.50
N SER A 506 36.14 -8.07 -14.65
CA SER A 506 35.73 -9.18 -13.80
C SER A 506 34.74 -10.09 -14.52
N GLU A 507 34.58 -11.31 -14.02
CA GLU A 507 33.61 -12.26 -14.55
C GLU A 507 32.20 -11.65 -14.57
N LEU A 508 31.49 -11.84 -15.68
CA LEU A 508 30.06 -11.56 -15.77
C LEU A 508 29.32 -12.72 -15.12
N THR A 509 29.04 -12.59 -13.83
CA THR A 509 28.34 -13.62 -13.07
C THR A 509 26.88 -13.73 -13.52
N PRO A 510 26.23 -14.89 -13.30
CA PRO A 510 24.80 -15.04 -13.58
C PRO A 510 23.91 -14.01 -12.86
N THR A 511 24.32 -13.53 -11.68
CA THR A 511 23.62 -12.49 -10.91
C THR A 511 23.68 -11.14 -11.62
N ILE A 512 24.87 -10.70 -12.05
CA ILE A 512 25.02 -9.43 -12.78
C ILE A 512 24.37 -9.50 -14.16
N GLU A 513 24.51 -10.62 -14.86
CA GLU A 513 23.81 -10.86 -16.13
C GLU A 513 22.29 -10.74 -15.96
N ARG A 514 21.74 -11.44 -14.96
CA ARG A 514 20.31 -11.40 -14.60
C ARG A 514 19.89 -9.96 -14.31
N GLY A 515 20.61 -9.26 -13.43
CA GLY A 515 20.22 -7.94 -12.99
C GLY A 515 20.27 -6.91 -14.11
N MET A 516 21.34 -6.89 -14.92
CA MET A 516 21.40 -6.01 -16.08
C MET A 516 20.27 -6.27 -17.08
N SER A 517 19.95 -7.55 -17.33
CA SER A 517 18.89 -7.93 -18.27
C SER A 517 17.51 -7.52 -17.76
N LEU A 518 17.19 -7.84 -16.51
CA LEU A 518 15.90 -7.52 -15.90
C LEU A 518 15.73 -6.01 -15.67
N HIS A 519 16.78 -5.28 -15.31
CA HIS A 519 16.74 -3.82 -15.19
C HIS A 519 16.28 -3.17 -16.49
N LYS A 520 16.88 -3.55 -17.63
CA LYS A 520 16.47 -3.07 -18.96
C LYS A 520 15.03 -3.47 -19.30
N MET A 521 14.66 -4.72 -19.04
CA MET A 521 13.33 -5.23 -19.38
C MET A 521 12.20 -4.62 -18.55
N ILE A 522 12.39 -4.46 -17.24
CA ILE A 522 11.42 -3.82 -16.33
C ILE A 522 11.16 -2.39 -16.80
N ARG A 523 12.23 -1.61 -17.01
CA ARG A 523 12.14 -0.22 -17.47
C ARG A 523 11.44 -0.13 -18.83
N LEU A 524 11.81 -0.98 -19.78
CA LEU A 524 11.20 -1.00 -21.11
C LEU A 524 9.73 -1.43 -21.09
N LEU A 525 9.36 -2.42 -20.27
CA LEU A 525 7.97 -2.87 -20.15
C LEU A 525 7.10 -1.78 -19.52
N THR A 526 7.56 -1.17 -18.41
CA THR A 526 6.87 -0.03 -17.79
C THR A 526 6.74 1.14 -18.76
N HIS A 527 7.79 1.49 -19.50
CA HIS A 527 7.76 2.57 -20.48
C HIS A 527 6.84 2.30 -21.67
N GLY A 528 6.78 1.05 -22.15
CA GLY A 528 5.95 0.64 -23.29
C GLY A 528 4.48 0.44 -22.94
N LEU A 529 4.16 0.01 -21.70
CA LEU A 529 2.82 -0.46 -21.33
C LEU A 529 2.17 0.35 -20.19
N GLY A 530 2.97 0.99 -19.34
CA GLY A 530 2.55 1.52 -18.04
C GLY A 530 1.86 2.88 -18.05
N GLY A 531 1.99 3.70 -19.09
CA GLY A 531 1.61 5.12 -19.02
C GLY A 531 1.46 5.85 -20.36
N GLU A 532 1.06 7.12 -20.26
CA GLU A 532 1.07 8.15 -21.31
C GLU A 532 2.24 9.13 -21.16
N GLY A 533 3.01 8.99 -20.08
CA GLY A 533 4.35 9.54 -19.90
C GLY A 533 5.22 8.56 -19.12
N TYR A 534 6.52 8.83 -19.07
CA TYR A 534 7.51 8.05 -18.33
C TYR A 534 8.32 8.96 -17.40
N LEU A 535 8.63 8.49 -16.20
CA LEU A 535 9.49 9.19 -15.24
C LEU A 535 10.66 8.31 -14.80
N ASN A 536 11.81 8.94 -14.59
CA ASN A 536 13.01 8.34 -14.02
C ASN A 536 13.64 9.28 -12.99
N PHE A 537 13.92 8.77 -11.80
CA PHE A 537 14.70 9.49 -10.80
C PHE A 537 16.20 9.39 -11.06
N GLU A 538 16.91 10.51 -10.90
CA GLU A 538 18.33 10.63 -11.26
C GLU A 538 19.21 9.52 -10.66
N GLY A 539 19.99 8.86 -11.51
CA GLY A 539 20.85 7.73 -11.16
C GLY A 539 20.25 6.37 -11.48
N ASN A 540 18.92 6.22 -11.38
CA ASN A 540 18.27 4.92 -11.61
C ASN A 540 18.37 4.49 -13.09
N GLU A 541 18.63 5.44 -14.01
CA GLU A 541 18.76 5.13 -15.43
C GLU A 541 19.93 4.19 -15.76
N PHE A 542 21.00 4.27 -14.96
CA PHE A 542 22.16 3.40 -15.10
C PHE A 542 22.27 2.37 -13.98
N GLY A 543 21.24 2.21 -13.14
CA GLY A 543 21.25 1.29 -12.01
C GLY A 543 22.25 1.70 -10.95
N HIS A 544 22.16 2.95 -10.45
CA HIS A 544 23.01 3.47 -9.39
C HIS A 544 23.05 2.51 -8.17
N PRO A 545 24.24 2.20 -7.61
CA PRO A 545 24.37 1.32 -6.45
C PRO A 545 23.93 2.01 -5.14
N GLU A 546 24.00 1.30 -4.02
CA GLU A 546 23.75 1.87 -2.68
C GLU A 546 22.30 2.40 -2.54
N TRP A 547 22.12 3.43 -1.71
CA TRP A 547 20.87 4.15 -1.47
C TRP A 547 21.19 5.64 -1.23
N LEU A 548 20.15 6.45 -1.16
CA LEU A 548 20.16 7.88 -0.85
C LEU A 548 19.85 8.06 0.63
N ASP A 549 20.70 8.76 1.37
CA ASP A 549 20.42 9.15 2.76
C ASP A 549 20.94 10.56 2.99
N PHE A 550 20.08 11.40 3.57
CA PHE A 550 20.40 12.80 3.82
C PHE A 550 21.10 12.98 5.17
N PRO A 551 21.90 14.04 5.35
CA PRO A 551 22.51 14.37 6.64
C PRO A 551 21.45 14.53 7.74
N ARG A 552 21.52 13.69 8.77
CA ARG A 552 20.64 13.70 9.94
C ARG A 552 21.35 13.13 11.16
N GLU A 553 20.77 13.30 12.34
CA GLU A 553 21.36 12.81 13.59
C GLU A 553 21.67 11.30 13.54
N GLY A 554 20.75 10.50 12.99
CA GLY A 554 20.89 9.04 12.88
C GLY A 554 22.05 8.54 12.00
N ASN A 555 22.67 9.40 11.18
CA ASN A 555 23.86 9.08 10.39
C ASN A 555 25.03 10.05 10.64
N GLN A 556 25.02 10.74 11.78
CA GLN A 556 26.05 11.71 12.18
C GLN A 556 26.21 12.88 11.18
N ASN A 557 25.10 13.33 10.59
CA ASN A 557 25.06 14.38 9.56
C ASN A 557 25.96 14.07 8.36
N SER A 558 26.00 12.81 7.93
CA SER A 558 26.85 12.36 6.83
C SER A 558 26.28 12.75 5.46
N PHE A 559 27.15 13.25 4.59
CA PHE A 559 26.86 13.46 3.17
C PHE A 559 27.27 12.28 2.28
N TRP A 560 27.72 11.16 2.88
CA TRP A 560 28.25 10.02 2.12
C TRP A 560 27.26 9.47 1.09
N TYR A 561 25.98 9.37 1.48
CA TYR A 561 24.91 8.87 0.61
C TYR A 561 24.07 9.99 -0.02
N ALA A 562 24.28 11.25 0.35
CA ALA A 562 23.57 12.41 -0.18
C ALA A 562 24.20 12.92 -1.48
N ARG A 563 24.38 12.02 -2.46
CA ARG A 563 25.15 12.26 -3.68
C ARG A 563 24.73 11.32 -4.82
N ARG A 564 25.22 11.60 -6.03
CA ARG A 564 25.06 10.75 -7.21
C ARG A 564 26.39 10.49 -7.90
N GLN A 565 26.72 9.21 -8.04
CA GLN A 565 27.98 8.72 -8.59
C GLN A 565 27.96 8.71 -10.13
N PHE A 566 27.74 9.86 -10.75
CA PHE A 566 27.67 9.99 -12.22
C PHE A 566 28.99 9.68 -12.93
N ASN A 567 30.10 9.56 -12.19
CA ASN A 567 31.36 9.03 -12.69
C ASN A 567 31.29 7.53 -13.06
N LEU A 568 30.33 6.77 -12.51
CA LEU A 568 30.18 5.33 -12.77
C LEU A 568 29.79 5.00 -14.22
N PRO A 569 28.75 5.61 -14.84
CA PRO A 569 28.43 5.36 -16.25
C PRO A 569 29.46 5.94 -17.23
N ASP A 570 30.28 6.89 -16.80
CA ASP A 570 31.31 7.52 -17.64
C ASP A 570 32.58 6.66 -17.75
N ASP A 571 32.85 5.80 -16.76
CA ASP A 571 33.98 4.88 -16.78
C ASP A 571 33.71 3.69 -17.72
N LYS A 572 34.49 3.63 -18.81
CA LYS A 572 34.39 2.60 -19.84
C LYS A 572 34.84 1.21 -19.37
N LEU A 573 35.42 1.10 -18.18
CA LEU A 573 35.74 -0.18 -17.54
C LEU A 573 34.60 -0.73 -16.66
N LEU A 574 33.50 0.02 -16.50
CA LEU A 574 32.34 -0.39 -15.70
C LEU A 574 31.11 -0.70 -16.56
N ARG A 575 30.25 -1.57 -16.06
CA ARG A 575 29.03 -2.06 -16.75
C ARG A 575 27.86 -1.09 -16.68
N TYR A 576 27.90 -0.07 -15.81
CA TYR A 576 26.87 0.98 -15.71
C TYR A 576 26.65 1.71 -17.04
N GLN A 577 27.71 1.89 -17.83
CA GLN A 577 27.63 2.49 -19.17
C GLN A 577 26.59 1.79 -20.07
N PHE A 578 26.45 0.47 -19.95
CA PHE A 578 25.53 -0.31 -20.79
C PHE A 578 24.06 -0.03 -20.45
N LEU A 579 23.75 0.16 -19.17
CA LEU A 579 22.40 0.51 -18.72
C LEU A 579 22.06 1.96 -19.11
N ASN A 580 23.03 2.88 -18.99
CA ASN A 580 22.90 4.27 -19.43
C ASN A 580 22.62 4.37 -20.95
N GLU A 581 23.39 3.66 -21.78
CA GLU A 581 23.19 3.67 -23.24
C GLU A 581 21.86 3.02 -23.65
N PHE A 582 21.42 1.99 -22.92
CA PHE A 582 20.11 1.40 -23.16
C PHE A 582 18.98 2.39 -22.86
N ASP A 583 19.08 3.12 -21.75
CA ASP A 583 18.11 4.14 -21.40
C ASP A 583 18.03 5.23 -22.48
N ALA A 584 19.18 5.77 -22.89
CA ALA A 584 19.24 6.74 -23.98
C ALA A 584 18.54 6.20 -25.24
N LYS A 585 18.86 4.95 -25.60
CA LYS A 585 18.25 4.30 -26.75
C LYS A 585 16.73 4.17 -26.59
N MET A 586 16.24 3.80 -25.41
CA MET A 586 14.81 3.67 -25.11
C MET A 586 14.09 5.00 -25.33
N GLN A 587 14.59 6.10 -24.76
CA GLN A 587 13.98 7.43 -24.89
C GLN A 587 13.98 7.94 -26.34
N HIS A 588 15.12 7.85 -27.05
CA HIS A 588 15.22 8.27 -28.45
C HIS A 588 14.35 7.42 -29.39
N THR A 589 14.14 6.14 -29.04
CA THR A 589 13.24 5.28 -29.80
C THR A 589 11.78 5.67 -29.54
N GLU A 590 11.42 6.09 -28.32
CA GLU A 590 10.09 6.64 -28.06
C GLU A 590 9.86 7.94 -28.82
N GLN A 591 10.81 8.87 -28.79
CA GLN A 591 10.73 10.12 -29.54
C GLN A 591 10.47 9.89 -31.03
N LYS A 592 11.01 8.80 -31.60
CA LYS A 592 10.85 8.46 -33.01
C LYS A 592 9.51 7.81 -33.34
N TYR A 593 8.96 6.99 -32.45
CA TYR A 593 7.77 6.16 -32.73
C TYR A 593 6.51 6.56 -31.95
N GLY A 594 6.63 7.42 -30.95
CA GLY A 594 5.51 8.09 -30.28
C GLY A 594 4.57 7.17 -29.49
N TRP A 595 5.10 6.15 -28.81
CA TRP A 595 4.20 5.19 -28.15
C TRP A 595 3.54 5.69 -26.88
N LEU A 596 4.13 6.65 -26.15
CA LEU A 596 3.51 7.15 -24.92
C LEU A 596 2.25 7.98 -25.21
N HIS A 597 2.25 8.78 -26.28
CA HIS A 597 1.05 9.54 -26.69
C HIS A 597 0.09 8.74 -27.60
N SER A 598 0.42 7.48 -27.91
CA SER A 598 -0.47 6.56 -28.63
C SER A 598 -1.49 5.93 -27.69
N GLU A 599 -2.57 5.40 -28.27
CA GLU A 599 -3.57 4.61 -27.55
C GLU A 599 -2.96 3.44 -26.77
N GLN A 600 -3.70 2.97 -25.77
CA GLN A 600 -3.29 1.87 -24.91
C GLN A 600 -2.99 0.61 -25.73
N ALA A 601 -1.97 -0.13 -25.31
CA ALA A 601 -1.51 -1.31 -26.02
C ALA A 601 -2.59 -2.40 -26.10
N TYR A 602 -2.59 -3.15 -27.21
CA TYR A 602 -3.32 -4.41 -27.31
C TYR A 602 -2.40 -5.56 -26.89
N ILE A 603 -2.66 -6.17 -25.74
CA ILE A 603 -1.89 -7.32 -25.26
C ILE A 603 -2.44 -8.60 -25.87
N SER A 604 -1.71 -9.18 -26.82
CA SER A 604 -2.10 -10.42 -27.50
C SER A 604 -1.73 -11.68 -26.71
N LEU A 605 -0.68 -11.65 -25.89
CA LEU A 605 -0.23 -12.83 -25.16
C LEU A 605 0.29 -12.47 -23.77
N ARG A 606 -0.14 -13.26 -22.79
CA ARG A 606 0.34 -13.31 -21.42
C ARG A 606 0.53 -14.78 -21.06
N ASN A 607 1.71 -15.33 -21.31
CA ASN A 607 1.95 -16.75 -21.13
C ASN A 607 2.71 -17.00 -19.81
N GLU A 608 2.01 -17.55 -18.81
CA GLU A 608 2.59 -17.82 -17.49
C GLU A 608 3.65 -18.92 -17.49
N THR A 609 3.51 -19.92 -18.36
CA THR A 609 4.46 -21.04 -18.42
C THR A 609 5.74 -20.63 -19.13
N ASP A 610 5.59 -19.92 -20.24
CA ASP A 610 6.74 -19.45 -21.02
C ASP A 610 7.33 -18.15 -20.48
N LYS A 611 6.63 -17.48 -19.56
CA LYS A 611 6.96 -16.14 -19.07
C LYS A 611 7.12 -15.12 -20.21
N VAL A 612 6.29 -15.26 -21.25
CA VAL A 612 6.33 -14.40 -22.45
C VAL A 612 5.15 -13.44 -22.48
N VAL A 613 5.44 -12.17 -22.72
CA VAL A 613 4.45 -11.11 -22.99
C VAL A 613 4.58 -10.66 -24.44
N VAL A 614 3.45 -10.53 -25.13
CA VAL A 614 3.40 -9.92 -26.47
C VAL A 614 2.28 -8.90 -26.56
N PHE A 615 2.60 -7.68 -26.99
CA PHE A 615 1.63 -6.64 -27.24
C PHE A 615 1.95 -5.78 -28.47
N GLU A 616 0.93 -5.07 -28.96
CA GLU A 616 1.07 -4.07 -30.02
C GLU A 616 0.73 -2.68 -29.48
N ARG A 617 1.60 -1.69 -29.69
CA ARG A 617 1.36 -0.27 -29.35
C ARG A 617 2.07 0.61 -30.37
N ALA A 618 1.41 1.69 -30.83
CA ALA A 618 1.94 2.60 -31.85
C ALA A 618 2.38 1.91 -33.17
N GLY A 619 1.70 0.82 -33.55
CA GLY A 619 2.07 0.02 -34.72
C GLY A 619 3.38 -0.78 -34.57
N LEU A 620 3.97 -0.80 -33.38
CA LEU A 620 5.11 -1.63 -33.01
C LEU A 620 4.63 -2.94 -32.39
N LEU A 621 5.36 -4.02 -32.68
CA LEU A 621 5.25 -5.32 -32.02
C LEU A 621 6.27 -5.42 -30.89
N TRP A 622 5.81 -5.76 -29.70
CA TRP A 622 6.61 -5.86 -28.50
C TRP A 622 6.61 -7.29 -27.98
N ILE A 623 7.78 -7.85 -27.71
CA ILE A 623 7.95 -9.23 -27.28
C ILE A 623 8.93 -9.24 -26.12
N PHE A 624 8.51 -9.77 -24.97
CA PHE A 624 9.35 -9.91 -23.77
C PHE A 624 9.38 -11.37 -23.35
N ASN A 625 10.57 -11.90 -23.05
CA ASN A 625 10.75 -13.21 -22.46
C ASN A 625 11.39 -13.07 -21.08
N PHE A 626 10.59 -13.15 -20.03
CA PHE A 626 11.02 -13.12 -18.64
C PHE A 626 11.45 -14.50 -18.10
N HIS A 627 11.41 -15.56 -18.91
CA HIS A 627 11.77 -16.89 -18.43
C HIS A 627 13.23 -16.88 -17.96
N PRO A 628 13.55 -17.43 -16.78
CA PRO A 628 14.91 -17.35 -16.21
C PRO A 628 15.98 -18.15 -16.96
N THR A 629 15.59 -19.14 -17.78
CA THR A 629 16.52 -20.07 -18.44
C THR A 629 16.15 -20.46 -19.88
N LYS A 630 14.87 -20.40 -20.28
CA LYS A 630 14.45 -20.89 -21.61
C LYS A 630 14.50 -19.80 -22.67
N SER A 631 15.07 -20.18 -23.81
CA SER A 631 15.05 -19.43 -25.06
C SER A 631 14.14 -20.13 -26.06
N TYR A 632 13.45 -19.37 -26.92
CA TYR A 632 12.47 -19.92 -27.85
C TYR A 632 12.85 -19.58 -29.30
N ALA A 633 13.19 -20.59 -30.10
CA ALA A 633 13.67 -20.44 -31.48
C ALA A 633 12.61 -19.96 -32.48
N ASP A 634 11.40 -20.53 -32.41
CA ASP A 634 10.34 -20.36 -33.40
C ASP A 634 9.02 -19.90 -32.77
N TYR A 635 9.11 -19.01 -31.77
CA TYR A 635 7.96 -18.60 -30.95
C TYR A 635 6.93 -17.85 -31.80
N ARG A 636 5.69 -18.34 -31.83
CA ARG A 636 4.61 -17.72 -32.61
C ARG A 636 4.00 -16.56 -31.85
N VAL A 637 4.00 -15.39 -32.49
CA VAL A 637 3.45 -14.15 -31.95
C VAL A 637 2.37 -13.62 -32.88
N GLY A 638 1.19 -13.31 -32.32
CA GLY A 638 0.07 -12.76 -33.08
C GLY A 638 0.34 -11.31 -33.49
N VAL A 639 -0.06 -10.94 -34.71
CA VAL A 639 0.07 -9.58 -35.24
C VAL A 639 -1.14 -9.19 -36.07
N GLU A 640 -1.64 -7.97 -35.89
CA GLU A 640 -2.88 -7.54 -36.56
C GLU A 640 -2.66 -7.24 -38.02
N GLN A 641 -1.58 -6.54 -38.32
CA GLN A 641 -1.30 -6.07 -39.66
C GLN A 641 -0.26 -6.96 -40.32
N SER A 642 -0.64 -7.66 -41.39
CA SER A 642 0.34 -8.46 -42.14
C SER A 642 1.37 -7.60 -42.85
N GLY A 643 2.59 -8.11 -42.97
CA GLY A 643 3.73 -7.44 -43.58
C GLY A 643 5.04 -8.12 -43.25
N THR A 644 6.13 -7.33 -43.29
CA THR A 644 7.46 -7.75 -42.86
C THR A 644 7.87 -6.87 -41.70
N TYR A 645 8.20 -7.44 -40.54
CA TYR A 645 8.63 -6.70 -39.37
C TYR A 645 10.17 -6.72 -39.26
N ARG A 646 10.76 -5.64 -38.72
CA ARG A 646 12.19 -5.55 -38.42
C ARG A 646 12.41 -5.00 -37.02
N VAL A 647 13.44 -5.47 -36.34
CA VAL A 647 13.82 -5.00 -35.00
C VAL A 647 14.21 -3.52 -35.03
N VAL A 648 13.74 -2.75 -34.06
CA VAL A 648 14.11 -1.34 -33.84
C VAL A 648 14.76 -1.12 -32.48
N LEU A 649 14.47 -2.00 -31.51
CA LEU A 649 15.11 -2.06 -30.20
C LEU A 649 15.26 -3.51 -29.76
N ASN A 650 16.42 -3.86 -29.23
CA ASN A 650 16.76 -5.19 -28.72
C ASN A 650 17.57 -5.04 -27.44
N THR A 651 17.09 -5.59 -26.32
CA THR A 651 17.82 -5.52 -25.05
C THR A 651 19.07 -6.42 -25.03
N ASP A 652 19.17 -7.39 -25.94
CA ASP A 652 20.30 -8.32 -26.05
C ASP A 652 21.47 -7.78 -26.90
N ASP A 653 21.41 -6.53 -27.36
CA ASP A 653 22.51 -5.91 -28.10
C ASP A 653 23.75 -5.72 -27.20
N LYS A 654 24.95 -5.95 -27.75
CA LYS A 654 26.22 -5.75 -27.04
C LYS A 654 26.43 -4.31 -26.58
N ALA A 655 25.91 -3.34 -27.33
CA ALA A 655 25.95 -1.93 -26.94
C ALA A 655 25.25 -1.69 -25.59
N TYR A 656 24.35 -2.58 -25.19
CA TYR A 656 23.59 -2.53 -23.94
C TYR A 656 23.99 -3.67 -22.99
N GLY A 657 25.16 -4.29 -23.19
CA GLY A 657 25.66 -5.38 -22.33
C GLY A 657 24.91 -6.70 -22.50
N GLY A 658 24.26 -6.93 -23.64
CA GLY A 658 23.67 -8.22 -24.02
C GLY A 658 24.63 -9.11 -24.81
N PHE A 659 24.14 -10.28 -25.25
CA PHE A 659 24.95 -11.32 -25.89
C PHE A 659 24.98 -11.29 -27.42
N GLU A 660 24.25 -10.36 -28.05
CA GLU A 660 24.14 -10.21 -29.50
C GLU A 660 23.61 -11.47 -30.20
N ARG A 661 22.63 -12.16 -29.59
CA ARG A 661 22.06 -13.41 -30.14
C ARG A 661 21.01 -13.16 -31.23
N ILE A 662 20.50 -11.94 -31.34
CA ILE A 662 19.47 -11.53 -32.29
C ILE A 662 20.11 -10.66 -33.38
N ASP A 663 20.09 -11.12 -34.63
CA ASP A 663 20.55 -10.34 -35.77
C ASP A 663 19.49 -9.29 -36.17
N ALA A 664 19.83 -8.00 -36.02
CA ALA A 664 18.97 -6.87 -36.37
C ALA A 664 18.64 -6.77 -37.87
N ALA A 665 19.42 -7.44 -38.74
CA ALA A 665 19.13 -7.55 -40.17
C ALA A 665 17.98 -8.53 -40.47
N THR A 666 17.59 -9.37 -39.50
CA THR A 666 16.48 -10.33 -39.64
C THR A 666 15.18 -9.63 -40.02
N ARG A 667 14.38 -10.30 -40.84
CA ARG A 667 13.06 -9.85 -41.29
C ARG A 667 12.02 -10.90 -40.92
N PHE A 668 11.02 -10.49 -40.16
CA PHE A 668 9.96 -11.36 -39.66
C PHE A 668 8.73 -11.26 -40.58
N PHE A 669 8.45 -12.32 -41.34
CA PHE A 669 7.35 -12.35 -42.30
C PHE A 669 6.08 -12.88 -41.64
N THR A 670 4.96 -12.20 -41.86
CA THR A 670 3.67 -12.61 -41.28
C THR A 670 2.96 -13.68 -42.13
N THR A 671 2.41 -14.70 -41.47
CA THR A 671 1.51 -15.70 -42.06
C THR A 671 0.05 -15.31 -41.79
N PRO A 672 -0.84 -15.30 -42.80
CA PRO A 672 -2.25 -14.90 -42.65
C PRO A 672 -3.10 -16.00 -42.00
N PHE A 673 -2.79 -16.30 -40.74
CA PHE A 673 -3.47 -17.28 -39.92
C PHE A 673 -3.70 -16.68 -38.53
N GLY A 674 -4.92 -16.84 -38.01
CA GLY A 674 -5.29 -16.27 -36.73
C GLY A 674 -4.51 -16.89 -35.58
N TRP A 675 -3.96 -16.06 -34.69
CA TRP A 675 -3.22 -16.52 -33.51
C TRP A 675 -3.38 -15.49 -32.40
N ASN A 676 -3.75 -15.95 -31.20
CA ASN A 676 -3.98 -15.11 -30.02
C ASN A 676 -4.82 -13.84 -30.32
N ASP A 677 -5.99 -14.04 -30.92
CA ASP A 677 -6.95 -13.00 -31.30
C ASP A 677 -6.41 -11.90 -32.26
N ARG A 678 -5.32 -12.19 -32.98
CA ARG A 678 -4.82 -11.36 -34.09
C ARG A 678 -5.04 -12.05 -35.42
N LYS A 679 -5.15 -11.28 -36.50
CA LYS A 679 -5.44 -11.78 -37.86
C LYS A 679 -4.31 -12.58 -38.51
N ASN A 680 -3.07 -12.40 -38.05
CA ASN A 680 -1.88 -13.03 -38.61
C ASN A 680 -0.93 -13.45 -37.46
N PHE A 681 0.09 -14.23 -37.76
CA PHE A 681 1.21 -14.46 -36.83
C PHE A 681 2.56 -14.31 -37.53
N THR A 682 3.61 -14.04 -36.76
CA THR A 682 5.00 -14.24 -37.20
C THR A 682 5.72 -15.14 -36.20
N GLN A 683 6.88 -15.67 -36.58
CA GLN A 683 7.75 -16.42 -35.68
C GLN A 683 8.99 -15.60 -35.36
N VAL A 684 9.44 -15.71 -34.12
CA VAL A 684 10.61 -14.99 -33.61
C VAL A 684 11.50 -15.91 -32.80
N TYR A 685 12.80 -15.69 -32.89
CA TYR A 685 13.74 -16.15 -31.90
C TYR A 685 13.77 -15.15 -30.74
N ILE A 686 13.39 -15.59 -29.55
CA ILE A 686 13.40 -14.75 -28.34
C ILE A 686 14.21 -15.45 -27.23
N PRO A 687 15.47 -15.04 -26.99
CA PRO A 687 16.30 -15.58 -25.93
C PRO A 687 15.72 -15.34 -24.52
N THR A 688 16.17 -16.13 -23.55
CA THR A 688 15.88 -15.91 -22.12
C THR A 688 16.29 -14.51 -21.66
N ARG A 689 15.44 -13.85 -20.85
CA ARG A 689 15.64 -12.50 -20.31
C ARG A 689 15.98 -11.45 -21.39
N THR A 690 15.17 -11.42 -22.45
CA THR A 690 15.31 -10.42 -23.51
C THR A 690 13.98 -9.80 -23.90
N ALA A 691 14.05 -8.60 -24.49
CA ALA A 691 12.93 -7.94 -25.12
C ALA A 691 13.28 -7.39 -26.50
N ILE A 692 12.32 -7.49 -27.42
CA ILE A 692 12.40 -7.03 -28.80
C ILE A 692 11.22 -6.11 -29.07
N THR A 693 11.51 -4.94 -29.65
CA THR A 693 10.51 -4.08 -30.27
C THR A 693 10.75 -4.05 -31.77
N ALA A 694 9.71 -4.32 -32.56
CA ALA A 694 9.80 -4.43 -34.01
C ALA A 694 8.75 -3.57 -34.73
N VAL A 695 9.12 -3.01 -35.89
CA VAL A 695 8.24 -2.18 -36.72
C VAL A 695 7.93 -2.87 -38.05
N ARG A 696 6.73 -2.67 -38.59
CA ARG A 696 6.34 -3.14 -39.92
C ARG A 696 6.98 -2.31 -41.04
N ALA A 697 7.61 -2.97 -42.01
CA ALA A 697 8.09 -2.42 -43.28
C ALA A 697 6.96 -2.38 -44.33
N SER A 698 6.98 -1.40 -45.25
CA SER A 698 5.96 -1.26 -46.32
C SER A 698 6.08 -2.33 -47.42
N ARG A 699 4.94 -2.72 -48.04
CA ARG A 699 4.68 -4.01 -48.72
C ARG A 699 5.03 -4.10 -50.22
N SER A 700 5.50 -5.28 -50.65
CA SER A 700 5.22 -5.85 -51.98
C SER A 700 5.06 -7.39 -51.93
N ALA A 701 3.79 -7.81 -51.88
CA ALA A 701 3.13 -8.94 -52.58
C ALA A 701 3.33 -10.45 -52.24
N PHE A 702 2.16 -11.12 -52.21
CA PHE A 702 1.79 -12.56 -52.35
C PHE A 702 1.33 -13.37 -51.10
N ARG A 703 0.21 -14.10 -51.32
CA ARG A 703 -0.66 -14.96 -50.46
C ARG A 703 -1.10 -16.16 -51.36
N PRO A 704 -1.79 -17.23 -50.90
CA PRO A 704 -1.68 -18.09 -49.70
C PRO A 704 -1.94 -19.61 -50.01
N ALA A 705 -1.97 -20.50 -49.01
CA ALA A 705 -2.95 -21.63 -48.86
C ALA A 705 -2.83 -22.34 -47.48
N VAL A 706 -3.92 -22.99 -47.02
CA VAL A 706 -4.35 -23.25 -45.61
C VAL A 706 -4.58 -24.75 -45.33
N SER A 707 -4.42 -25.23 -44.06
CA SER A 707 -5.29 -26.24 -43.37
C SER A 707 -4.78 -26.56 -41.93
N THR A 708 -5.43 -26.13 -40.83
CA THR A 708 -6.44 -26.81 -39.95
C THR A 708 -6.02 -28.05 -39.14
N GLY A 709 -6.12 -27.98 -37.79
CA GLY A 709 -6.21 -29.14 -36.88
C GLY A 709 -5.93 -28.83 -35.40
N LEU A 710 -6.89 -29.09 -34.50
CA LEU A 710 -7.00 -28.68 -33.09
C LEU A 710 -7.12 -29.91 -32.16
N ARG A 711 -6.49 -29.91 -30.96
CA ARG A 711 -7.06 -30.24 -29.61
C ARG A 711 -6.14 -30.94 -28.59
N ALA A 712 -6.03 -30.28 -27.42
CA ALA A 712 -6.31 -30.70 -26.02
C ALA A 712 -5.47 -31.73 -25.23
N ALA A 713 -5.43 -31.49 -23.92
CA ALA A 713 -4.54 -31.98 -22.86
C ALA A 713 -5.20 -32.95 -21.86
N SER A 714 -4.39 -33.61 -21.00
CA SER A 714 -4.50 -33.77 -19.52
C SER A 714 -4.17 -35.18 -18.96
N ALA A 715 -3.22 -35.28 -18.01
CA ALA A 715 -3.20 -36.19 -16.83
C ALA A 715 -1.81 -36.20 -16.10
N ARG A 716 -1.77 -35.94 -14.79
CA ARG A 716 -0.70 -36.24 -13.79
C ARG A 716 -1.42 -36.38 -12.43
N PHE A 717 -1.13 -37.27 -11.47
CA PHE A 717 0.07 -37.98 -11.04
C PHE A 717 -0.30 -39.34 -10.40
N ALA A 718 0.43 -40.41 -10.74
CA ALA A 718 0.68 -41.62 -9.96
C ALA A 718 1.77 -42.43 -10.69
N SER A 719 2.72 -43.07 -9.98
CA SER A 719 3.75 -43.91 -10.59
C SER A 719 3.66 -45.36 -10.11
N ASP A 720 3.66 -46.30 -11.07
CA ASP A 720 3.70 -47.74 -10.83
C ASP A 720 5.13 -48.24 -10.53
N SER A 721 5.60 -48.16 -9.27
CA SER A 721 6.60 -49.09 -8.67
C SER A 721 7.15 -48.59 -7.33
N ALA A 722 7.21 -49.47 -6.31
CA ALA A 722 7.90 -49.21 -5.04
C ALA A 722 9.43 -49.17 -5.21
N LEU A 723 10.02 -47.98 -5.08
CA LEU A 723 11.47 -47.76 -5.17
C LEU A 723 12.13 -48.02 -3.80
N GLN A 724 13.30 -48.64 -3.79
CA GLN A 724 14.08 -48.88 -2.56
C GLN A 724 15.28 -47.93 -2.50
N GLY A 725 15.42 -47.26 -1.36
CA GLY A 725 16.54 -46.38 -1.05
C GLY A 725 17.22 -46.77 0.27
N LYS A 726 18.35 -46.11 0.55
CA LYS A 726 19.10 -46.24 1.81
C LYS A 726 19.32 -44.88 2.43
N ILE A 727 19.23 -44.81 3.76
CA ILE A 727 19.51 -43.58 4.51
C ILE A 727 20.95 -43.15 4.24
N TYR A 728 21.11 -41.96 3.68
CA TYR A 728 22.38 -41.37 3.32
C TYR A 728 22.90 -40.47 4.45
N GLN A 729 22.03 -39.63 5.02
CA GLN A 729 22.35 -38.69 6.08
C GLN A 729 21.14 -38.39 6.96
N VAL A 730 21.37 -38.07 8.24
CA VAL A 730 20.34 -37.66 9.21
C VAL A 730 20.80 -36.36 9.88
N ILE A 731 19.97 -35.32 9.89
CA ILE A 731 20.20 -34.00 10.49
C ILE A 731 18.92 -33.56 11.22
N GLY A 732 18.82 -33.81 12.53
CA GLY A 732 17.58 -33.57 13.28
C GLY A 732 16.41 -34.34 12.67
N ALA A 733 15.33 -33.63 12.32
CA ALA A 733 14.15 -34.21 11.65
C ALA A 733 14.33 -34.43 10.13
N VAL A 734 15.43 -33.98 9.53
CA VAL A 734 15.69 -34.15 8.09
C VAL A 734 16.51 -35.42 7.84
N VAL A 735 16.01 -36.28 6.96
CA VAL A 735 16.66 -37.54 6.57
C VAL A 735 16.85 -37.54 5.06
N ASP A 736 18.11 -37.59 4.60
CA ASP A 736 18.42 -37.72 3.18
C ASP A 736 18.48 -39.22 2.82
N VAL A 737 17.78 -39.63 1.76
CA VAL A 737 17.68 -41.02 1.30
C VAL A 737 18.21 -41.12 -0.13
N LYS A 738 19.16 -42.03 -0.35
CA LYS A 738 19.77 -42.29 -1.67
C LYS A 738 19.14 -43.52 -2.32
N PHE A 739 18.77 -43.39 -3.59
CA PHE A 739 18.23 -44.45 -4.43
C PHE A 739 19.29 -44.95 -5.40
N ASP A 740 19.28 -46.25 -5.68
CA ASP A 740 20.22 -46.88 -6.62
C ASP A 740 19.79 -46.70 -8.09
N THR A 741 18.72 -45.95 -8.36
CA THR A 741 18.13 -45.72 -9.69
C THR A 741 17.92 -44.24 -9.99
N ASP A 742 17.94 -43.86 -11.28
CA ASP A 742 17.66 -42.49 -11.74
C ASP A 742 16.18 -42.08 -11.60
N LYS A 743 15.30 -43.03 -11.30
CA LYS A 743 13.91 -42.74 -10.91
C LYS A 743 13.88 -42.44 -9.41
N LEU A 744 13.50 -41.20 -9.07
CA LEU A 744 13.31 -40.76 -7.70
C LEU A 744 11.82 -40.71 -7.34
N PRO A 745 11.46 -41.00 -6.08
CA PRO A 745 10.11 -40.78 -5.59
C PRO A 745 9.68 -39.31 -5.79
N PRO A 746 8.45 -39.04 -6.27
CA PRO A 746 7.90 -37.69 -6.37
C PRO A 746 7.95 -36.92 -5.04
N ILE A 747 7.97 -35.59 -5.12
CA ILE A 747 7.78 -34.73 -3.95
C ILE A 747 6.39 -35.01 -3.35
N LEU A 748 6.29 -35.00 -2.02
CA LEU A 748 5.13 -35.39 -1.19
C LEU A 748 4.89 -36.90 -1.05
N ASN A 749 5.63 -37.78 -1.73
CA ASN A 749 5.51 -39.22 -1.45
C ASN A 749 6.02 -39.57 -0.05
N ALA A 750 5.38 -40.54 0.58
CA ALA A 750 5.81 -41.11 1.84
C ALA A 750 6.81 -42.26 1.61
N LEU A 751 7.88 -42.28 2.39
CA LEU A 751 8.81 -43.39 2.54
C LEU A 751 8.64 -44.04 3.92
N GLU A 752 8.82 -45.34 4.00
CA GLU A 752 8.79 -46.10 5.26
C GLU A 752 10.17 -46.66 5.59
N THR A 753 10.61 -46.48 6.83
CA THR A 753 11.84 -47.06 7.39
C THR A 753 11.57 -47.67 8.77
N ASP A 754 12.37 -48.65 9.16
CA ASP A 754 12.38 -49.19 10.53
C ASP A 754 13.34 -48.37 11.40
N ASN A 755 12.86 -47.95 12.57
CA ASN A 755 13.66 -47.35 13.64
C ASN A 755 13.41 -48.14 14.94
N ASN A 756 14.39 -48.95 15.36
CA ASN A 756 14.32 -49.78 16.57
C ASN A 756 13.06 -50.69 16.67
N GLY A 757 12.61 -51.26 15.55
CA GLY A 757 11.42 -52.11 15.50
C GLY A 757 10.08 -51.35 15.47
N GLN A 758 10.13 -50.01 15.39
CA GLN A 758 8.97 -49.16 15.15
C GLN A 758 9.02 -48.57 13.74
N LYS A 759 7.85 -48.42 13.13
CA LYS A 759 7.70 -47.85 11.79
C LYS A 759 7.85 -46.33 11.86
N LEU A 760 8.77 -45.77 11.08
CA LEU A 760 8.93 -44.32 10.90
C LEU A 760 8.58 -43.93 9.45
N VAL A 761 7.75 -42.90 9.32
CA VAL A 761 7.33 -42.32 8.03
C VAL A 761 8.16 -41.08 7.73
N LEU A 762 8.70 -41.01 6.52
CA LEU A 762 9.46 -39.88 6.00
C LEU A 762 8.75 -39.30 4.78
N GLU A 763 8.52 -38.00 4.70
CA GLU A 763 7.91 -37.36 3.53
C GLU A 763 8.97 -36.71 2.64
N VAL A 764 8.90 -36.93 1.32
CA VAL A 764 9.84 -36.35 0.36
C VAL A 764 9.59 -34.85 0.18
N ALA A 765 10.53 -34.02 0.63
CA ALA A 765 10.44 -32.56 0.58
C ALA A 765 11.20 -31.95 -0.62
N GLN A 766 12.32 -32.54 -1.04
CA GLN A 766 13.16 -32.00 -2.12
C GLN A 766 14.01 -33.08 -2.80
N HIS A 767 14.37 -32.89 -4.07
CA HIS A 767 15.40 -33.69 -4.75
C HIS A 767 16.74 -32.94 -4.72
N LEU A 768 17.81 -33.59 -4.25
CA LEU A 768 19.13 -32.96 -4.03
C LEU A 768 20.15 -33.23 -5.15
N GLY A 769 19.83 -34.11 -6.10
CA GLY A 769 20.76 -34.62 -7.12
C GLY A 769 21.44 -35.93 -6.71
N GLU A 770 22.22 -36.54 -7.60
CA GLU A 770 22.90 -37.84 -7.39
C GLU A 770 22.02 -38.98 -6.86
N ASN A 771 20.76 -39.01 -7.32
CA ASN A 771 19.74 -39.95 -6.87
C ASN A 771 19.42 -39.86 -5.36
N VAL A 772 19.63 -38.70 -4.74
CA VAL A 772 19.30 -38.42 -3.34
C VAL A 772 18.05 -37.54 -3.25
N VAL A 773 17.13 -37.93 -2.36
CA VAL A 773 15.99 -37.11 -1.95
C VAL A 773 16.14 -36.69 -0.49
N ARG A 774 15.74 -35.46 -0.19
CA ARG A 774 15.63 -34.94 1.16
C ARG A 774 14.22 -35.20 1.68
N THR A 775 14.13 -35.81 2.85
CA THR A 775 12.86 -36.12 3.49
C THR A 775 12.74 -35.50 4.87
N ILE A 776 11.50 -35.28 5.33
CA ILE A 776 11.17 -34.83 6.68
C ILE A 776 10.57 -36.01 7.43
N ALA A 777 11.12 -36.34 8.60
CA ALA A 777 10.58 -37.38 9.45
C ALA A 777 9.32 -36.91 10.19
N MET A 778 8.30 -37.76 10.25
CA MET A 778 7.03 -37.47 10.94
C MET A 778 7.06 -37.79 12.44
N ASP A 779 8.15 -38.40 12.92
CA ASP A 779 8.39 -38.77 14.32
C ASP A 779 9.91 -38.74 14.61
N GLY A 780 10.30 -39.03 15.84
CA GLY A 780 11.69 -39.00 16.31
C GLY A 780 12.66 -39.81 15.44
N THR A 781 13.82 -39.21 15.16
CA THR A 781 14.89 -39.81 14.33
C THR A 781 15.98 -40.48 15.18
N GLU A 782 15.86 -40.43 16.51
CA GLU A 782 16.80 -41.06 17.44
C GLU A 782 16.86 -42.57 17.17
N GLY A 783 18.06 -43.07 16.85
CA GLY A 783 18.28 -44.48 16.52
C GLY A 783 18.39 -44.81 15.03
N LEU A 784 18.09 -43.87 14.12
CA LEU A 784 18.32 -44.08 12.69
C LEU A 784 19.83 -44.11 12.36
N VAL A 785 20.24 -45.11 11.60
CA VAL A 785 21.64 -45.29 11.17
C VAL A 785 21.75 -45.21 9.65
N ARG A 786 22.84 -44.61 9.17
CA ARG A 786 23.16 -44.58 7.72
C ARG A 786 23.23 -46.00 7.16
N GLY A 787 22.66 -46.17 5.97
CA GLY A 787 22.55 -47.46 5.29
C GLY A 787 21.27 -48.26 5.60
N HIS A 788 20.46 -47.84 6.59
CA HIS A 788 19.13 -48.42 6.81
C HIS A 788 18.25 -48.25 5.57
N ARG A 789 17.35 -49.22 5.36
CA ARG A 789 16.50 -49.28 4.18
C ARG A 789 15.27 -48.38 4.35
N ALA A 790 15.03 -47.52 3.36
CA ALA A 790 13.81 -46.74 3.22
C ALA A 790 13.07 -47.16 1.94
N THR A 791 11.76 -47.38 2.02
CA THR A 791 10.95 -47.87 0.89
C THR A 791 9.91 -46.83 0.51
N ASP A 792 9.86 -46.45 -0.77
CA ASP A 792 8.81 -45.58 -1.32
C ASP A 792 7.48 -46.32 -1.35
N THR A 793 6.47 -45.69 -0.75
CA THR A 793 5.11 -46.24 -0.69
C THR A 793 4.35 -46.03 -2.01
N GLY A 794 4.84 -45.17 -2.90
CA GLY A 794 4.22 -44.83 -4.17
C GLY A 794 3.04 -43.85 -4.05
N ALA A 795 2.74 -43.38 -2.84
CA ALA A 795 1.68 -42.42 -2.55
C ALA A 795 2.14 -41.41 -1.47
N PRO A 796 1.46 -40.26 -1.35
CA PRO A 796 1.60 -39.39 -0.18
C PRO A 796 1.16 -40.09 1.11
N ILE A 797 1.37 -39.45 2.27
CA ILE A 797 0.86 -39.97 3.54
C ILE A 797 -0.67 -40.09 3.48
N MET A 798 -1.18 -41.30 3.71
CA MET A 798 -2.60 -41.65 3.62
C MET A 798 -3.20 -41.91 5.01
N VAL A 799 -4.17 -41.10 5.43
CA VAL A 799 -4.82 -41.19 6.76
C VAL A 799 -6.23 -41.78 6.68
N PRO A 800 -6.69 -42.51 7.72
CA PRO A 800 -8.08 -42.99 7.79
C PRO A 800 -9.05 -41.81 7.92
N VAL A 801 -10.18 -41.90 7.23
CA VAL A 801 -11.24 -40.88 7.25
C VAL A 801 -12.62 -41.52 7.43
N GLY A 802 -13.60 -40.70 7.82
CA GLY A 802 -15.00 -41.08 7.97
C GLY A 802 -15.44 -41.45 9.38
N PRO A 803 -16.69 -41.91 9.59
CA PRO A 803 -17.29 -42.00 10.92
C PRO A 803 -16.52 -42.84 11.94
N GLY A 804 -15.73 -43.83 11.48
CA GLY A 804 -14.87 -44.64 12.34
C GLY A 804 -13.76 -43.85 13.07
N THR A 805 -13.47 -42.61 12.64
CA THR A 805 -12.51 -41.71 13.30
C THR A 805 -13.13 -40.90 14.45
N LEU A 806 -14.46 -40.87 14.58
CA LEU A 806 -15.16 -40.12 15.61
C LEU A 806 -14.95 -40.79 16.98
N GLY A 807 -14.66 -39.98 18.00
CA GLY A 807 -14.33 -40.41 19.36
C GLY A 807 -12.95 -41.06 19.51
N ARG A 808 -12.11 -41.02 18.46
CA ARG A 808 -10.75 -41.59 18.45
C ARG A 808 -9.70 -40.49 18.51
N ILE A 809 -8.53 -40.85 19.04
CA ILE A 809 -7.33 -40.00 19.01
C ILE A 809 -6.30 -40.63 18.08
N MET A 810 -5.81 -39.83 17.12
CA MET A 810 -4.80 -40.26 16.16
C MET A 810 -3.65 -39.26 16.02
N ASN A 811 -2.51 -39.75 15.55
CA ASN A 811 -1.37 -38.91 15.19
C ASN A 811 -1.48 -38.37 13.74
N VAL A 812 -0.45 -37.65 13.28
CA VAL A 812 -0.40 -37.02 11.95
C VAL A 812 -0.41 -38.04 10.80
N THR A 813 0.18 -39.22 11.01
CA THR A 813 0.22 -40.33 10.04
C THR A 813 -1.07 -41.17 10.04
N GLY A 814 -2.00 -40.90 10.97
CA GLY A 814 -3.29 -41.57 11.06
C GLY A 814 -3.28 -42.85 11.91
N ASP A 815 -2.22 -43.08 12.66
CA ASP A 815 -2.12 -44.20 13.62
C ASP A 815 -2.84 -43.83 14.92
N PRO A 816 -3.60 -44.78 15.53
CA PRO A 816 -4.31 -44.52 16.78
C PRO A 816 -3.35 -44.42 17.96
N ILE A 817 -3.54 -43.40 18.80
CA ILE A 817 -2.75 -43.16 20.02
C ILE A 817 -3.60 -43.18 21.30
N ASP A 818 -4.85 -43.66 21.20
CA ASP A 818 -5.81 -43.74 22.30
C ASP A 818 -5.84 -45.11 23.01
N GLU A 819 -4.92 -46.02 22.69
CA GLU A 819 -4.86 -47.39 23.22
C GLU A 819 -6.11 -48.26 22.95
N ARG A 820 -7.05 -47.82 22.10
CA ARG A 820 -8.31 -48.54 21.79
C ARG A 820 -8.19 -49.49 20.58
N GLY A 821 -6.98 -49.84 20.18
CA GLY A 821 -6.68 -50.70 19.03
C GLY A 821 -6.91 -50.02 17.66
N PRO A 822 -6.83 -50.76 16.54
CA PRO A 822 -6.91 -50.18 15.19
C PRO A 822 -8.23 -49.44 14.91
N ILE A 823 -8.16 -48.33 14.17
CA ILE A 823 -9.35 -47.59 13.70
C ILE A 823 -10.01 -48.38 12.56
N LYS A 824 -11.28 -48.76 12.75
CA LYS A 824 -12.09 -49.36 11.68
C LYS A 824 -12.42 -48.28 10.65
N HIS A 825 -11.87 -48.39 9.45
CA HIS A 825 -12.07 -47.42 8.38
C HIS A 825 -12.35 -48.15 7.05
N THR A 826 -13.12 -47.50 6.18
CA THR A 826 -13.44 -47.99 4.83
C THR A 826 -12.64 -47.27 3.75
N LYS A 827 -12.12 -46.07 4.06
CA LYS A 827 -11.40 -45.19 3.13
C LYS A 827 -10.19 -44.56 3.81
N LYS A 828 -9.16 -44.28 3.01
CA LYS A 828 -8.04 -43.40 3.37
C LYS A 828 -7.93 -42.28 2.34
N LEU A 829 -7.55 -41.09 2.77
CA LEU A 829 -7.29 -39.94 1.91
C LEU A 829 -5.87 -39.40 2.15
N PRO A 830 -5.23 -38.81 1.11
CA PRO A 830 -3.94 -38.16 1.29
C PRO A 830 -4.09 -36.93 2.19
N ILE A 831 -3.08 -36.66 3.03
CA ILE A 831 -3.05 -35.44 3.85
C ILE A 831 -2.90 -34.17 2.98
N HIS A 832 -2.25 -34.32 1.83
CA HIS A 832 -2.10 -33.29 0.80
C HIS A 832 -3.18 -33.44 -0.25
N ALA A 833 -3.96 -32.39 -0.44
CA ALA A 833 -4.95 -32.33 -1.50
C ALA A 833 -5.31 -30.86 -1.79
N ASP A 834 -5.59 -30.58 -3.05
CA ASP A 834 -5.90 -29.23 -3.52
C ASP A 834 -7.14 -28.66 -2.84
N ALA A 835 -7.19 -27.33 -2.73
CA ALA A 835 -8.38 -26.62 -2.27
C ALA A 835 -9.55 -26.81 -3.26
N PRO A 836 -10.81 -26.68 -2.81
CA PRO A 836 -11.97 -26.73 -3.70
C PRO A 836 -11.87 -25.69 -4.81
N ALA A 837 -12.18 -26.08 -6.04
CA ALA A 837 -12.18 -25.17 -7.18
C ALA A 837 -13.19 -24.03 -6.97
N PHE A 838 -12.90 -22.84 -7.50
CA PHE A 838 -13.76 -21.65 -7.35
C PHE A 838 -15.23 -21.90 -7.76
N THR A 839 -15.47 -22.75 -8.77
CA THR A 839 -16.82 -23.12 -9.23
C THR A 839 -17.62 -23.97 -8.24
N GLU A 840 -16.96 -24.57 -7.25
CA GLU A 840 -17.57 -25.41 -6.22
C GLU A 840 -17.80 -24.65 -4.90
N GLN A 841 -17.26 -23.43 -4.78
CA GLN A 841 -17.39 -22.59 -3.60
C GLN A 841 -18.74 -21.84 -3.60
N SER A 842 -19.37 -21.74 -2.42
CA SER A 842 -20.63 -20.99 -2.28
C SER A 842 -20.35 -19.48 -2.16
N THR A 843 -21.17 -18.66 -2.79
CA THR A 843 -21.12 -17.19 -2.67
C THR A 843 -22.12 -16.63 -1.65
N SER A 844 -22.89 -17.47 -0.96
CA SER A 844 -23.87 -17.03 0.05
C SER A 844 -23.19 -16.76 1.40
N ALA A 845 -23.39 -15.56 1.93
CA ALA A 845 -22.97 -15.21 3.29
C ALA A 845 -24.06 -15.60 4.29
N GLU A 846 -23.77 -16.57 5.16
CA GLU A 846 -24.69 -17.04 6.21
C GLU A 846 -24.01 -16.94 7.58
N VAL A 847 -24.74 -16.49 8.60
CA VAL A 847 -24.24 -16.40 9.97
C VAL A 847 -24.37 -17.76 10.67
N LEU A 848 -23.29 -18.21 11.30
CA LEU A 848 -23.27 -19.35 12.20
C LEU A 848 -23.66 -18.88 13.60
N ILE A 849 -24.88 -19.21 14.04
CA ILE A 849 -25.38 -18.89 15.38
C ILE A 849 -24.70 -19.82 16.39
N THR A 850 -23.92 -19.24 17.30
CA THR A 850 -23.11 -19.96 18.29
C THR A 850 -23.84 -20.21 19.61
N GLY A 851 -24.89 -19.45 19.89
CA GLY A 851 -25.58 -19.44 21.18
C GLY A 851 -24.82 -18.68 22.27
N ILE A 852 -23.74 -17.98 21.92
CA ILE A 852 -22.94 -17.13 22.82
C ILE A 852 -23.29 -15.66 22.53
N LYS A 853 -23.93 -14.98 23.47
CA LYS A 853 -24.50 -13.62 23.28
C LYS A 853 -23.51 -12.62 22.69
N VAL A 854 -22.32 -12.52 23.26
CA VAL A 854 -21.30 -11.54 22.85
C VAL A 854 -20.80 -11.82 21.43
N VAL A 855 -20.68 -13.09 21.04
CA VAL A 855 -20.27 -13.49 19.69
C VAL A 855 -21.39 -13.20 18.71
N ASP A 856 -22.58 -13.73 18.97
CA ASP A 856 -23.70 -13.63 18.04
C ASP A 856 -24.15 -12.18 17.83
N LEU A 857 -24.07 -11.33 18.87
CA LEU A 857 -24.42 -9.92 18.74
C LEU A 857 -23.31 -9.09 18.07
N LEU A 858 -22.07 -9.14 18.58
CA LEU A 858 -21.01 -8.16 18.26
C LEU A 858 -19.94 -8.68 17.28
N ALA A 859 -19.70 -9.99 17.26
CA ALA A 859 -18.70 -10.60 16.39
C ALA A 859 -19.26 -11.86 15.69
N PRO A 860 -20.39 -11.75 14.95
CA PRO A 860 -21.08 -12.91 14.40
C PRO A 860 -20.18 -13.72 13.46
N TYR A 861 -20.15 -15.03 13.62
CA TYR A 861 -19.29 -15.92 12.81
C TYR A 861 -19.94 -16.25 11.47
N ALA A 862 -19.13 -16.33 10.42
CA ALA A 862 -19.59 -16.77 9.10
C ALA A 862 -19.58 -18.30 9.01
N ARG A 863 -20.61 -18.89 8.40
CA ARG A 863 -20.61 -20.31 8.02
C ARG A 863 -19.53 -20.56 6.96
N GLY A 864 -18.58 -21.44 7.29
CA GLY A 864 -17.35 -21.69 6.53
C GLY A 864 -16.30 -20.59 6.62
N GLY A 865 -16.46 -19.66 7.56
CA GLY A 865 -15.48 -18.60 7.82
C GLY A 865 -14.30 -19.06 8.66
N LYS A 866 -13.28 -18.20 8.70
CA LYS A 866 -12.06 -18.37 9.49
C LYS A 866 -12.08 -17.39 10.66
N ILE A 867 -12.06 -17.91 11.88
CA ILE A 867 -12.15 -17.12 13.11
C ILE A 867 -10.82 -17.19 13.85
N GLY A 868 -10.27 -16.03 14.18
CA GLY A 868 -9.13 -15.93 15.08
C GLY A 868 -9.56 -15.69 16.52
N LEU A 869 -9.14 -16.55 17.44
CA LEU A 869 -9.33 -16.41 18.88
C LEU A 869 -8.04 -15.92 19.53
N PHE A 870 -8.07 -14.71 20.07
CA PHE A 870 -6.92 -14.03 20.67
C PHE A 870 -7.06 -13.98 22.18
N GLY A 871 -5.94 -14.03 22.90
CA GLY A 871 -5.94 -13.85 24.36
C GLY A 871 -4.72 -14.46 25.04
N GLY A 872 -4.31 -13.85 26.16
CA GLY A 872 -3.19 -14.34 26.98
C GLY A 872 -3.47 -15.68 27.67
N ALA A 873 -2.48 -16.24 28.36
CA ALA A 873 -2.70 -17.43 29.19
C ALA A 873 -3.68 -17.11 30.34
N GLY A 874 -4.64 -18.01 30.58
CA GLY A 874 -5.57 -17.92 31.71
C GLY A 874 -6.88 -17.14 31.45
N VAL A 875 -7.10 -16.55 30.27
CA VAL A 875 -8.33 -15.78 29.96
C VAL A 875 -9.54 -16.63 29.53
N GLY A 876 -9.42 -17.97 29.55
CA GLY A 876 -10.54 -18.88 29.27
C GLY A 876 -10.70 -19.40 27.83
N LYS A 877 -9.64 -19.37 26.99
CA LYS A 877 -9.68 -19.85 25.59
C LYS A 877 -10.21 -21.27 25.42
N THR A 878 -9.67 -22.22 26.18
CA THR A 878 -10.05 -23.65 26.09
C THR A 878 -11.52 -23.85 26.47
N VAL A 879 -11.96 -23.20 27.54
CA VAL A 879 -13.36 -23.23 28.01
C VAL A 879 -14.30 -22.65 26.94
N PHE A 880 -13.89 -21.58 26.26
CA PHE A 880 -14.65 -20.99 25.16
C PHE A 880 -14.76 -21.92 23.94
N ILE A 881 -13.66 -22.58 23.55
CA ILE A 881 -13.66 -23.57 22.45
C ILE A 881 -14.55 -24.76 22.79
N GLN A 882 -14.47 -25.28 24.02
CA GLN A 882 -15.30 -26.39 24.48
C GLN A 882 -16.79 -26.04 24.47
N GLU A 883 -17.16 -24.83 24.91
CA GLU A 883 -18.55 -24.39 24.87
C GLU A 883 -19.06 -24.28 23.42
N LEU A 884 -18.24 -23.78 22.50
CA LEU A 884 -18.59 -23.75 21.07
C LEU A 884 -18.84 -25.16 20.52
N ILE A 885 -17.97 -26.14 20.84
CA ILE A 885 -18.15 -27.54 20.44
C ILE A 885 -19.47 -28.09 20.99
N ASN A 886 -19.71 -27.88 22.29
CA ASN A 886 -20.93 -28.34 22.97
C ASN A 886 -22.20 -27.73 22.36
N ASN A 887 -22.22 -26.41 22.16
CA ASN A 887 -23.39 -25.70 21.64
C ASN A 887 -23.71 -26.13 20.21
N ILE A 888 -22.69 -26.30 19.36
CA ILE A 888 -22.90 -26.68 17.97
C ILE A 888 -23.29 -28.16 17.86
N ALA A 889 -22.70 -29.04 18.66
CA ALA A 889 -23.09 -30.45 18.71
C ALA A 889 -24.56 -30.65 19.14
N LYS A 890 -25.06 -29.79 20.03
CA LYS A 890 -26.45 -29.77 20.52
C LYS A 890 -27.43 -29.06 19.57
N ALA A 891 -27.03 -27.95 18.94
CA ALA A 891 -27.93 -27.09 18.17
C ALA A 891 -27.98 -27.38 16.66
N HIS A 892 -26.87 -27.78 16.02
CA HIS A 892 -26.75 -27.82 14.55
C HIS A 892 -26.44 -29.20 13.96
N GLY A 893 -26.21 -30.23 14.78
CA GLY A 893 -26.04 -31.61 14.30
C GLY A 893 -24.74 -31.92 13.54
N GLY A 894 -23.85 -30.94 13.33
CA GLY A 894 -22.58 -31.09 12.59
C GLY A 894 -21.46 -31.82 13.35
N TYR A 895 -20.40 -32.17 12.62
CA TYR A 895 -19.20 -32.82 13.17
C TYR A 895 -18.13 -31.81 13.57
N SER A 896 -17.30 -32.14 14.55
CA SER A 896 -16.15 -31.33 14.97
C SER A 896 -14.83 -32.08 14.78
N VAL A 897 -13.80 -31.37 14.33
CA VAL A 897 -12.43 -31.90 14.24
C VAL A 897 -11.54 -31.00 15.08
N PHE A 898 -10.93 -31.57 16.12
CA PHE A 898 -9.99 -30.86 16.97
C PHE A 898 -8.56 -31.25 16.62
N THR A 899 -7.70 -30.25 16.48
CA THR A 899 -6.28 -30.44 16.18
C THR A 899 -5.42 -29.73 17.20
N GLY A 900 -4.72 -30.52 18.02
CA GLY A 900 -3.74 -30.05 18.98
C GLY A 900 -2.33 -30.11 18.40
N VAL A 901 -1.73 -28.95 18.15
CA VAL A 901 -0.41 -28.81 17.51
C VAL A 901 0.65 -28.45 18.56
N GLY A 902 1.61 -29.36 18.78
CA GLY A 902 2.66 -29.13 19.78
C GLY A 902 2.11 -29.02 21.22
N GLU A 903 0.92 -29.56 21.45
CA GLU A 903 0.23 -29.54 22.73
C GLU A 903 0.86 -30.48 23.75
N ARG A 904 0.80 -30.10 25.03
CA ARG A 904 1.27 -30.97 26.11
C ARG A 904 0.31 -32.14 26.25
N THR A 905 0.83 -33.36 26.28
CA THR A 905 0.05 -34.60 26.43
C THR A 905 -0.93 -34.56 27.61
N ARG A 906 -0.61 -33.81 28.68
CA ARG A 906 -1.49 -33.57 29.83
C ARG A 906 -2.76 -32.79 29.46
N GLU A 907 -2.64 -31.69 28.73
CA GLU A 907 -3.75 -30.80 28.39
C GLU A 907 -4.69 -31.44 27.35
N GLY A 908 -4.14 -32.22 26.41
CA GLY A 908 -4.93 -33.05 25.49
C GLY A 908 -5.68 -34.20 26.18
N ASN A 909 -5.09 -34.79 27.22
CA ASN A 909 -5.73 -35.82 28.04
C ASN A 909 -6.88 -35.25 28.88
N ASP A 910 -6.66 -34.10 29.52
CA ASP A 910 -7.69 -33.39 30.30
C ASP A 910 -8.89 -33.04 29.39
N LEU A 911 -8.64 -32.47 28.21
CA LEU A 911 -9.65 -32.16 27.19
C LEU A 911 -10.46 -33.41 26.77
N TYR A 912 -9.79 -34.54 26.54
CA TYR A 912 -10.45 -35.77 26.12
C TYR A 912 -11.39 -36.32 27.19
N HIS A 913 -10.99 -36.28 28.47
CA HIS A 913 -11.85 -36.70 29.58
C HIS A 913 -13.00 -35.73 29.82
N GLU A 914 -12.78 -34.42 29.74
CA GLU A 914 -13.84 -33.41 29.84
C GLU A 914 -14.89 -33.59 28.73
N MET A 915 -14.47 -33.95 27.51
CA MET A 915 -15.39 -34.28 26.42
C MET A 915 -16.19 -35.56 26.65
N GLN A 916 -15.68 -36.50 27.45
CA GLN A 916 -16.43 -37.69 27.88
C GLN A 916 -17.46 -37.33 28.95
N GLU A 917 -17.06 -36.52 29.93
CA GLU A 917 -17.93 -36.05 31.02
C GLU A 917 -19.11 -35.21 30.48
N THR A 918 -18.85 -34.38 29.47
CA THR A 918 -19.87 -33.56 28.78
C THR A 918 -20.68 -34.34 27.72
N GLN A 919 -20.44 -35.64 27.56
CA GLN A 919 -21.08 -36.55 26.60
C GLN A 919 -20.91 -36.18 25.11
N VAL A 920 -19.93 -35.32 24.78
CA VAL A 920 -19.52 -35.02 23.40
C VAL A 920 -18.80 -36.23 22.78
N ILE A 921 -18.01 -36.94 23.58
CA ILE A 921 -17.41 -38.23 23.24
C ILE A 921 -18.15 -39.32 24.02
N GLN A 922 -18.71 -40.28 23.29
CA GLN A 922 -19.38 -41.45 23.86
C GLN A 922 -18.61 -42.70 23.43
N LEU A 923 -18.00 -43.39 24.41
CA LEU A 923 -17.13 -44.54 24.14
C LEU A 923 -17.89 -45.72 23.51
N ASP A 924 -19.14 -45.92 23.93
CA ASP A 924 -20.05 -46.97 23.47
C ASP A 924 -21.23 -46.43 22.63
N GLY A 925 -21.16 -45.15 22.21
CA GLY A 925 -22.22 -44.43 21.49
C GLY A 925 -21.72 -43.66 20.27
N GLU A 926 -22.58 -42.82 19.68
CA GLU A 926 -22.23 -42.00 18.51
C GLU A 926 -21.51 -40.71 18.95
N SER A 927 -20.17 -40.73 18.87
CA SER A 927 -19.35 -39.54 19.09
C SER A 927 -19.44 -38.57 17.90
N LYS A 928 -19.36 -37.26 18.16
CA LYS A 928 -19.42 -36.22 17.10
C LYS A 928 -18.11 -35.47 16.84
N VAL A 929 -17.04 -35.84 17.55
CA VAL A 929 -15.73 -35.18 17.45
C VAL A 929 -14.63 -36.17 17.07
N ALA A 930 -13.69 -35.77 16.21
CA ALA A 930 -12.44 -36.51 15.97
C ALA A 930 -11.25 -35.68 16.46
N LEU A 931 -10.27 -36.32 17.12
CA LEU A 931 -9.12 -35.64 17.72
C LEU A 931 -7.81 -36.05 17.04
N VAL A 932 -6.98 -35.06 16.75
CA VAL A 932 -5.66 -35.23 16.14
C VAL A 932 -4.62 -34.53 17.00
N PHE A 933 -3.59 -35.26 17.44
CA PHE A 933 -2.48 -34.69 18.20
C PHE A 933 -1.13 -35.06 17.56
N GLY A 934 -0.20 -34.12 17.54
CA GLY A 934 1.17 -34.39 17.12
C GLY A 934 2.04 -33.13 17.06
N GLN A 935 3.36 -33.32 16.92
CA GLN A 935 4.27 -32.25 16.51
C GLN A 935 4.05 -32.04 15.01
N MET A 936 3.28 -31.01 14.63
CA MET A 936 2.90 -30.83 13.22
C MET A 936 3.87 -29.95 12.48
N ASN A 937 4.32 -30.44 11.32
CA ASN A 937 4.88 -29.62 10.24
C ASN A 937 3.86 -29.37 9.11
N GLU A 938 2.63 -29.92 9.20
CA GLU A 938 1.57 -29.87 8.17
C GLU A 938 0.14 -29.91 8.77
N PRO A 939 -0.90 -29.35 8.10
CA PRO A 939 -2.21 -29.12 8.70
C PRO A 939 -3.18 -30.31 8.59
N PRO A 940 -4.14 -30.43 9.52
CA PRO A 940 -5.00 -31.59 9.70
C PRO A 940 -6.14 -31.78 8.68
N GLY A 941 -6.23 -30.91 7.67
CA GLY A 941 -7.44 -30.58 6.91
C GLY A 941 -8.11 -31.75 6.18
N ALA A 942 -7.39 -32.82 5.83
CA ALA A 942 -7.93 -33.96 5.09
C ALA A 942 -9.13 -34.65 5.76
N ARG A 943 -9.21 -34.61 7.10
CA ARG A 943 -10.30 -35.23 7.88
C ARG A 943 -11.59 -34.42 7.82
N ALA A 944 -11.49 -33.11 8.06
CA ALA A 944 -12.63 -32.20 7.94
C ALA A 944 -13.18 -32.19 6.51
N ARG A 945 -12.28 -32.29 5.52
CA ARG A 945 -12.64 -32.36 4.11
C ARG A 945 -13.47 -33.58 3.74
N TYR A 946 -13.20 -34.76 4.27
CA TYR A 946 -14.03 -35.93 3.97
C TYR A 946 -15.50 -35.70 4.35
N PHE A 947 -15.75 -35.18 5.56
CA PHE A 947 -17.09 -34.89 6.05
C PHE A 947 -17.79 -33.80 5.21
N ARG A 948 -17.06 -32.76 4.76
CA ARG A 948 -17.61 -31.72 3.86
C ARG A 948 -17.84 -32.22 2.42
N ASP A 949 -16.80 -32.79 1.80
CA ASP A 949 -16.74 -33.04 0.35
C ASP A 949 -17.53 -34.30 -0.06
N GLU A 950 -17.54 -35.33 0.81
CA GLU A 950 -18.19 -36.62 0.54
C GLU A 950 -19.52 -36.78 1.28
N GLU A 951 -19.61 -36.37 2.54
CA GLU A 951 -20.84 -36.50 3.36
C GLU A 951 -21.71 -35.25 3.38
N GLY A 952 -21.26 -34.13 2.78
CA GLY A 952 -22.02 -32.88 2.69
C GLY A 952 -22.32 -32.24 4.04
N GLN A 953 -21.47 -32.47 5.04
CA GLN A 953 -21.68 -31.99 6.40
C GLN A 953 -21.06 -30.61 6.61
N ASP A 954 -21.64 -29.84 7.52
CA ASP A 954 -20.98 -28.67 8.11
C ASP A 954 -20.05 -29.12 9.24
N VAL A 955 -18.79 -28.74 9.14
CA VAL A 955 -17.72 -29.19 10.03
C VAL A 955 -17.11 -27.99 10.74
N LEU A 956 -16.93 -28.09 12.06
CA LEU A 956 -16.05 -27.16 12.77
C LEU A 956 -14.65 -27.72 12.94
N LEU A 957 -13.67 -26.93 12.49
CA LEU A 957 -12.27 -27.24 12.60
C LEU A 957 -11.61 -26.34 13.66
N PHE A 958 -11.20 -26.94 14.77
CA PHE A 958 -10.47 -26.26 15.83
C PHE A 958 -8.97 -26.49 15.68
N ILE A 959 -8.20 -25.41 15.73
CA ILE A 959 -6.74 -25.43 15.59
C ILE A 959 -6.13 -24.70 16.79
N ASP A 960 -5.55 -25.46 17.71
CA ASP A 960 -4.82 -24.91 18.86
C ASP A 960 -3.38 -25.47 18.84
N ASN A 961 -2.35 -24.72 18.48
CA ASN A 961 -2.33 -23.31 18.06
C ASN A 961 -1.81 -23.16 16.62
N ILE A 962 -2.44 -22.29 15.81
CA ILE A 962 -1.99 -22.04 14.42
C ILE A 962 -0.56 -21.48 14.36
N PHE A 963 -0.11 -20.78 15.39
CA PHE A 963 1.26 -20.29 15.50
C PHE A 963 2.30 -21.42 15.54
N ARG A 964 1.95 -22.60 16.09
CA ARG A 964 2.86 -23.74 16.13
C ARG A 964 3.11 -24.32 14.74
N PHE A 965 2.12 -24.26 13.85
CA PHE A 965 2.30 -24.58 12.43
C PHE A 965 3.33 -23.64 11.79
N THR A 966 3.26 -22.35 12.08
CA THR A 966 4.24 -21.37 11.61
C THR A 966 5.64 -21.63 12.17
N GLN A 967 5.78 -21.92 13.47
CA GLN A 967 7.08 -22.24 14.08
C GLN A 967 7.70 -23.51 13.50
N ALA A 968 6.91 -24.57 13.33
CA ALA A 968 7.36 -25.80 12.71
C ALA A 968 7.86 -25.56 11.27
N GLY A 969 7.16 -24.70 10.52
CA GLY A 969 7.61 -24.26 9.21
C GLY A 969 8.97 -23.53 9.24
N SER A 970 9.22 -22.70 10.26
CA SER A 970 10.52 -22.03 10.46
C SER A 970 11.64 -23.03 10.76
N GLU A 971 11.40 -23.99 11.66
CA GLU A 971 12.36 -25.05 12.02
C GLU A 971 12.70 -25.94 10.81
N VAL A 972 11.68 -26.39 10.07
CA VAL A 972 11.86 -27.18 8.84
C VAL A 972 12.59 -26.38 7.77
N SER A 973 12.22 -25.11 7.56
CA SER A 973 12.84 -24.25 6.57
C SER A 973 14.33 -24.04 6.81
N ALA A 974 14.73 -23.84 8.08
CA ALA A 974 16.13 -23.74 8.46
C ALA A 974 16.89 -25.04 8.16
N LEU A 975 16.31 -26.20 8.47
CA LEU A 975 16.91 -27.51 8.18
C LEU A 975 16.98 -27.84 6.69
N LEU A 976 16.05 -27.33 5.89
CA LEU A 976 16.07 -27.42 4.42
C LEU A 976 17.09 -26.47 3.77
N GLY A 977 17.80 -25.65 4.56
CA GLY A 977 18.80 -24.70 4.06
C GLY A 977 18.21 -23.49 3.35
N ARG A 978 16.92 -23.19 3.59
CA ARG A 978 16.28 -21.96 3.08
C ARG A 978 16.70 -20.79 3.97
N ILE A 979 17.00 -19.65 3.36
CA ILE A 979 17.34 -18.42 4.10
C ILE A 979 16.07 -17.93 4.83
N PRO A 980 16.12 -17.71 6.15
CA PRO A 980 14.97 -17.20 6.89
C PRO A 980 14.62 -15.78 6.44
N SER A 981 13.33 -15.47 6.46
CA SER A 981 12.75 -14.15 6.20
C SER A 981 12.77 -13.27 7.49
N ALA A 982 11.94 -12.23 7.55
CA ALA A 982 11.86 -11.34 8.71
C ALA A 982 11.62 -12.12 10.02
N VAL A 983 12.30 -11.72 11.10
CA VAL A 983 12.15 -12.26 12.47
C VAL A 983 12.47 -13.77 12.59
N GLY A 984 13.02 -14.42 11.55
CA GLY A 984 13.45 -15.83 11.59
C GLY A 984 12.44 -16.84 11.01
N TYR A 985 11.33 -16.38 10.43
CA TYR A 985 10.32 -17.27 9.82
C TYR A 985 10.71 -17.77 8.42
N GLN A 986 10.10 -18.87 7.99
CA GLN A 986 10.28 -19.42 6.65
C GLN A 986 9.83 -18.43 5.55
N PRO A 987 10.57 -18.31 4.44
CA PRO A 987 10.20 -17.40 3.35
C PRO A 987 8.91 -17.80 2.64
N THR A 988 8.45 -19.05 2.81
CA THR A 988 7.19 -19.57 2.26
C THR A 988 5.99 -19.36 3.17
N LEU A 989 6.14 -18.70 4.34
CA LEU A 989 5.10 -18.61 5.37
C LEU A 989 3.74 -18.16 4.82
N ALA A 990 3.72 -17.12 3.98
CA ALA A 990 2.48 -16.63 3.36
C ALA A 990 1.82 -17.64 2.41
N VAL A 991 2.60 -18.43 1.68
CA VAL A 991 2.09 -19.46 0.78
C VAL A 991 1.61 -20.68 1.55
N ASP A 992 2.39 -21.14 2.53
CA ASP A 992 2.06 -22.32 3.34
C ASP A 992 0.79 -22.05 4.18
N MET A 993 0.69 -20.86 4.77
CA MET A 993 -0.52 -20.39 5.44
C MET A 993 -1.69 -20.27 4.45
N GLY A 994 -1.48 -19.64 3.28
CA GLY A 994 -2.51 -19.51 2.26
C GLY A 994 -3.08 -20.85 1.79
N LEU A 995 -2.23 -21.81 1.41
CA LEU A 995 -2.65 -23.15 0.97
C LEU A 995 -3.43 -23.91 2.05
N MET A 996 -3.11 -23.68 3.32
CA MET A 996 -3.83 -24.23 4.45
C MET A 996 -5.20 -23.56 4.63
N GLN A 997 -5.24 -22.23 4.62
CA GLN A 997 -6.46 -21.45 4.83
C GLN A 997 -7.44 -21.59 3.65
N GLU A 998 -6.99 -21.73 2.41
CA GLU A 998 -7.86 -21.92 1.24
C GLU A 998 -8.66 -23.24 1.25
N ARG A 999 -8.19 -24.23 2.02
CA ARG A 999 -8.94 -25.49 2.21
C ARG A 999 -10.14 -25.33 3.14
N ILE A 1000 -10.15 -24.28 3.96
CA ILE A 1000 -11.19 -23.91 4.91
C ILE A 1000 -12.15 -22.95 4.19
N THR A 1001 -13.23 -23.49 3.65
CA THR A 1001 -14.22 -22.71 2.89
C THR A 1001 -15.56 -23.46 2.81
N THR A 1002 -16.61 -22.75 2.41
CA THR A 1002 -17.94 -23.28 2.11
C THR A 1002 -18.02 -23.74 0.65
N THR A 1003 -18.48 -24.96 0.44
CA THR A 1003 -18.81 -25.49 -0.89
C THR A 1003 -20.32 -25.59 -1.08
N THR A 1004 -20.76 -25.94 -2.29
CA THR A 1004 -22.18 -26.20 -2.57
C THR A 1004 -22.76 -27.42 -1.82
N LYS A 1005 -21.93 -28.24 -1.17
CA LYS A 1005 -22.34 -29.45 -0.45
C LYS A 1005 -22.31 -29.31 1.07
N GLY A 1006 -21.41 -28.50 1.63
CA GLY A 1006 -21.23 -28.31 3.07
C GLY A 1006 -20.15 -27.27 3.36
N SER A 1007 -19.89 -26.96 4.63
CA SER A 1007 -18.88 -25.96 5.03
C SER A 1007 -17.82 -26.50 5.99
N ILE A 1008 -16.64 -25.87 5.99
CA ILE A 1008 -15.66 -26.00 7.09
C ILE A 1008 -15.50 -24.63 7.71
N THR A 1009 -16.06 -24.43 8.90
CA THR A 1009 -15.83 -23.23 9.72
C THR A 1009 -14.65 -23.48 10.64
N SER A 1010 -13.66 -22.60 10.66
CA SER A 1010 -12.46 -22.80 11.48
C SER A 1010 -12.36 -21.81 12.63
N VAL A 1011 -12.08 -22.31 13.83
CA VAL A 1011 -11.73 -21.49 15.01
C VAL A 1011 -10.29 -21.78 15.37
N GLN A 1012 -9.44 -20.76 15.24
CA GLN A 1012 -7.99 -20.89 15.34
C GLN A 1012 -7.51 -20.06 16.51
N ALA A 1013 -6.89 -20.69 17.49
CA ALA A 1013 -6.20 -19.96 18.55
C ALA A 1013 -4.93 -19.36 17.97
N VAL A 1014 -4.78 -18.04 18.06
CA VAL A 1014 -3.60 -17.32 17.56
C VAL A 1014 -2.80 -16.83 18.75
N TYR A 1015 -1.56 -17.31 18.86
CA TYR A 1015 -0.59 -16.73 19.78
C TYR A 1015 0.08 -15.53 19.13
N VAL A 1016 0.09 -14.37 19.80
CA VAL A 1016 0.79 -13.15 19.36
C VAL A 1016 2.06 -13.02 20.20
N PRO A 1017 3.26 -13.22 19.62
CA PRO A 1017 4.51 -13.09 20.35
C PRO A 1017 4.70 -11.65 20.86
N ALA A 1018 5.00 -11.50 22.15
CA ALA A 1018 5.24 -10.19 22.78
C ALA A 1018 4.12 -9.14 22.57
N ASP A 1019 2.89 -9.59 22.28
CA ASP A 1019 1.75 -8.74 21.89
C ASP A 1019 2.02 -7.87 20.64
N ASP A 1020 3.01 -8.24 19.82
CA ASP A 1020 3.33 -7.59 18.55
C ASP A 1020 2.48 -8.16 17.40
N LEU A 1021 1.42 -7.42 17.06
CA LEU A 1021 0.53 -7.76 15.93
C LEU A 1021 1.22 -7.61 14.56
N THR A 1022 2.39 -6.98 14.50
CA THR A 1022 3.19 -6.81 13.28
C THR A 1022 4.17 -7.96 13.04
N ASP A 1023 4.28 -8.91 13.99
CA ASP A 1023 5.04 -10.13 13.78
C ASP A 1023 4.52 -10.87 12.51
N PRO A 1024 5.40 -11.38 11.63
CA PRO A 1024 4.98 -12.00 10.38
C PRO A 1024 3.98 -13.16 10.54
N ALA A 1025 4.02 -13.91 11.63
CA ALA A 1025 3.13 -15.05 11.87
C ALA A 1025 1.66 -14.65 12.12
N PRO A 1026 1.34 -13.79 13.10
CA PRO A 1026 0.00 -13.27 13.26
C PRO A 1026 -0.41 -12.39 12.06
N ALA A 1027 0.46 -11.53 11.52
CA ALA A 1027 0.16 -10.69 10.35
C ALA A 1027 -0.33 -11.49 9.13
N THR A 1028 0.35 -12.61 8.82
CA THR A 1028 -0.04 -13.50 7.72
C THR A 1028 -1.36 -14.22 8.01
N THR A 1029 -1.56 -14.65 9.26
CA THR A 1029 -2.82 -15.32 9.67
C THR A 1029 -4.00 -14.35 9.56
N PHE A 1030 -3.83 -13.08 9.97
CA PHE A 1030 -4.85 -12.04 9.95
C PHE A 1030 -5.44 -11.78 8.56
N ALA A 1031 -4.62 -11.86 7.51
CA ALA A 1031 -5.06 -11.63 6.14
C ALA A 1031 -6.20 -12.58 5.71
N HIS A 1032 -6.30 -13.74 6.36
CA HIS A 1032 -7.28 -14.78 6.03
C HIS A 1032 -8.49 -14.83 6.96
N LEU A 1033 -8.54 -14.07 8.06
CA LEU A 1033 -9.63 -14.15 9.03
C LEU A 1033 -10.87 -13.36 8.59
N ASP A 1034 -12.05 -13.93 8.82
CA ASP A 1034 -13.35 -13.32 8.59
C ASP A 1034 -13.94 -12.67 9.84
N ALA A 1035 -13.56 -13.18 11.02
CA ALA A 1035 -13.89 -12.63 12.32
C ALA A 1035 -12.73 -12.80 13.31
N THR A 1036 -12.65 -11.86 14.24
CA THR A 1036 -11.65 -11.79 15.31
C THR A 1036 -12.38 -11.69 16.64
N THR A 1037 -12.13 -12.64 17.54
CA THR A 1037 -12.64 -12.62 18.92
C THR A 1037 -11.48 -12.46 19.88
N VAL A 1038 -11.47 -11.34 20.60
CA VAL A 1038 -10.39 -10.98 21.53
C VAL A 1038 -10.83 -11.29 22.96
N LEU A 1039 -10.13 -12.19 23.64
CA LEU A 1039 -10.30 -12.44 25.07
C LEU A 1039 -9.30 -11.58 25.87
N SER A 1040 -9.83 -10.55 26.54
CA SER A 1040 -9.06 -9.52 27.22
C SER A 1040 -8.82 -9.86 28.70
N ARG A 1041 -7.58 -9.63 29.16
CA ARG A 1041 -7.23 -9.75 30.58
C ARG A 1041 -8.02 -8.76 31.43
N GLY A 1042 -8.23 -7.53 30.95
CA GLY A 1042 -8.98 -6.51 31.69
C GLY A 1042 -10.42 -6.93 31.99
N ILE A 1043 -11.08 -7.61 31.05
CA ILE A 1043 -12.44 -8.14 31.26
C ILE A 1043 -12.44 -9.32 32.25
N SER A 1044 -11.43 -10.20 32.17
CA SER A 1044 -11.25 -11.31 33.12
C SER A 1044 -10.96 -10.84 34.55
N GLU A 1045 -10.17 -9.76 34.72
CA GLU A 1045 -9.88 -9.14 36.02
C GLU A 1045 -11.12 -8.50 36.66
N LEU A 1046 -12.08 -8.05 35.84
CA LEU A 1046 -13.41 -7.61 36.30
C LEU A 1046 -14.32 -8.79 36.69
N GLY A 1047 -13.87 -10.03 36.48
CA GLY A 1047 -14.61 -11.25 36.78
C GLY A 1047 -15.73 -11.57 35.77
N ILE A 1048 -15.68 -11.00 34.56
CA ILE A 1048 -16.72 -11.18 33.52
C ILE A 1048 -16.29 -12.30 32.57
N TYR A 1049 -17.12 -13.34 32.41
CA TYR A 1049 -16.85 -14.49 31.55
C TYR A 1049 -18.04 -14.81 30.62
N PRO A 1050 -17.82 -15.13 29.32
CA PRO A 1050 -16.52 -15.19 28.66
C PRO A 1050 -15.84 -13.81 28.57
N ALA A 1051 -14.51 -13.77 28.65
CA ALA A 1051 -13.74 -12.53 28.76
C ALA A 1051 -13.58 -11.81 27.41
N VAL A 1052 -14.61 -11.80 26.57
CA VAL A 1052 -14.57 -11.22 25.22
C VAL A 1052 -14.63 -9.69 25.31
N ASP A 1053 -13.70 -9.03 24.64
CA ASP A 1053 -13.70 -7.57 24.50
C ASP A 1053 -14.68 -7.14 23.40
N PRO A 1054 -15.74 -6.37 23.72
CA PRO A 1054 -16.77 -5.97 22.77
C PRO A 1054 -16.33 -4.89 21.77
N LEU A 1055 -15.24 -4.16 22.03
CA LEU A 1055 -14.73 -3.08 21.17
C LEU A 1055 -13.58 -3.56 20.27
N ASP A 1056 -12.76 -4.48 20.77
CA ASP A 1056 -11.63 -5.03 20.02
C ASP A 1056 -12.00 -6.27 19.18
N SER A 1057 -13.12 -6.93 19.46
CA SER A 1057 -13.65 -8.02 18.64
C SER A 1057 -14.42 -7.49 17.42
N LYS A 1058 -14.19 -8.06 16.23
CA LYS A 1058 -14.73 -7.57 14.96
C LYS A 1058 -15.14 -8.72 14.04
N SER A 1059 -16.12 -8.49 13.16
CA SER A 1059 -16.53 -9.46 12.14
C SER A 1059 -16.96 -8.78 10.85
N ARG A 1060 -16.60 -9.36 9.70
CA ARG A 1060 -17.10 -8.95 8.38
C ARG A 1060 -18.61 -9.21 8.20
N MET A 1061 -19.20 -10.07 9.04
CA MET A 1061 -20.62 -10.39 8.98
C MET A 1061 -21.50 -9.33 9.65
N LEU A 1062 -20.93 -8.40 10.43
CA LEU A 1062 -21.67 -7.29 11.05
C LEU A 1062 -21.96 -6.19 10.02
N ASP A 1063 -22.71 -6.53 8.98
CA ASP A 1063 -23.19 -5.66 7.91
C ASP A 1063 -24.73 -5.75 7.88
N PRO A 1064 -25.47 -4.63 7.79
CA PRO A 1064 -26.93 -4.65 7.80
C PRO A 1064 -27.56 -5.47 6.67
N ARG A 1065 -26.83 -5.72 5.58
CA ARG A 1065 -27.27 -6.58 4.47
C ARG A 1065 -27.19 -8.07 4.79
N VAL A 1066 -26.40 -8.45 5.80
CA VAL A 1066 -26.17 -9.85 6.21
C VAL A 1066 -26.96 -10.19 7.47
N VAL A 1067 -26.75 -9.43 8.56
CA VAL A 1067 -27.43 -9.67 9.85
C VAL A 1067 -28.82 -9.03 9.96
N GLY A 1068 -29.15 -8.14 9.03
CA GLY A 1068 -30.37 -7.33 9.07
C GLY A 1068 -30.22 -6.06 9.91
N GLN A 1069 -31.06 -5.07 9.62
CA GLN A 1069 -30.96 -3.73 10.21
C GLN A 1069 -31.13 -3.72 11.74
N ASP A 1070 -32.08 -4.50 12.27
CA ASP A 1070 -32.38 -4.49 13.71
C ASP A 1070 -31.22 -5.05 14.56
N HIS A 1071 -30.54 -6.09 14.05
CA HIS A 1071 -29.32 -6.63 14.68
C HIS A 1071 -28.20 -5.60 14.60
N TYR A 1072 -27.91 -5.08 13.41
CA TYR A 1072 -26.84 -4.11 13.18
C TYR A 1072 -26.99 -2.85 14.06
N ASP A 1073 -28.18 -2.27 14.10
CA ASP A 1073 -28.46 -1.07 14.91
C ASP A 1073 -28.28 -1.35 16.41
N THR A 1074 -28.71 -2.53 16.87
CA THR A 1074 -28.58 -2.94 18.27
C THR A 1074 -27.10 -3.11 18.65
N ALA A 1075 -26.33 -3.82 17.83
CA ALA A 1075 -24.89 -4.01 18.03
C ALA A 1075 -24.11 -2.69 18.01
N THR A 1076 -24.38 -1.83 17.02
CA THR A 1076 -23.71 -0.53 16.87
C THR A 1076 -23.98 0.37 18.08
N LYS A 1077 -25.22 0.42 18.58
CA LYS A 1077 -25.57 1.20 19.77
C LYS A 1077 -24.92 0.66 21.05
N VAL A 1078 -24.83 -0.67 21.19
CA VAL A 1078 -24.09 -1.29 22.30
C VAL A 1078 -22.61 -0.87 22.27
N GLN A 1079 -21.97 -0.91 21.09
CA GLN A 1079 -20.59 -0.47 20.92
C GLN A 1079 -20.41 1.03 21.22
N GLN A 1080 -21.32 1.87 20.72
CA GLN A 1080 -21.29 3.31 20.98
C GLN A 1080 -21.38 3.62 22.47
N MET A 1081 -22.32 3.00 23.20
CA MET A 1081 -22.49 3.20 24.64
C MET A 1081 -21.27 2.75 25.44
N LEU A 1082 -20.62 1.64 25.04
CA LEU A 1082 -19.39 1.16 25.67
C LEU A 1082 -18.18 2.08 25.36
N GLN A 1083 -18.12 2.67 24.16
CA GLN A 1083 -17.08 3.63 23.77
C GLN A 1083 -17.24 4.97 24.50
N GLU A 1084 -18.48 5.46 24.64
CA GLU A 1084 -18.81 6.65 25.44
C GLU A 1084 -18.44 6.41 26.91
N TYR A 1085 -18.80 5.25 27.47
CA TYR A 1085 -18.39 4.87 28.82
C TYR A 1085 -16.86 4.87 28.99
N LYS A 1086 -16.11 4.32 28.05
CA LYS A 1086 -14.62 4.34 28.08
C LYS A 1086 -14.07 5.76 28.11
N SER A 1087 -14.69 6.69 27.37
CA SER A 1087 -14.28 8.11 27.36
C SER A 1087 -14.62 8.82 28.68
N LEU A 1088 -15.72 8.42 29.34
CA LEU A 1088 -16.12 8.94 30.65
C LEU A 1088 -15.31 8.34 31.81
N GLN A 1089 -14.72 7.16 31.66
CA GLN A 1089 -13.90 6.51 32.70
C GLN A 1089 -12.70 7.36 33.14
N ASP A 1090 -12.02 8.02 32.20
CA ASP A 1090 -10.89 8.91 32.52
C ASP A 1090 -11.34 10.13 33.33
N ILE A 1091 -12.50 10.68 33.01
CA ILE A 1091 -13.12 11.78 33.75
C ILE A 1091 -13.51 11.33 35.16
N ILE A 1092 -14.15 10.15 35.29
CA ILE A 1092 -14.53 9.58 36.58
C ILE A 1092 -13.29 9.32 37.45
N ALA A 1093 -12.19 8.86 36.86
CA ALA A 1093 -10.94 8.58 37.58
C ALA A 1093 -10.27 9.86 38.13
N ILE A 1094 -10.42 11.00 37.44
CA ILE A 1094 -9.79 12.27 37.83
C ILE A 1094 -10.71 13.11 38.75
N LEU A 1095 -11.96 13.29 38.34
CA LEU A 1095 -12.91 14.24 38.95
C LEU A 1095 -13.95 13.56 39.85
N GLY A 1096 -14.13 12.24 39.74
CA GLY A 1096 -15.17 11.50 40.44
C GLY A 1096 -16.50 11.46 39.68
N MET A 1097 -17.38 10.53 40.07
CA MET A 1097 -18.67 10.30 39.39
C MET A 1097 -19.67 11.45 39.57
N ASP A 1098 -19.54 12.23 40.65
CA ASP A 1098 -20.47 13.30 41.01
C ASP A 1098 -20.42 14.50 40.04
N GLU A 1099 -19.29 14.69 39.36
CA GLU A 1099 -19.03 15.78 38.41
C GLU A 1099 -19.59 15.52 37.00
N LEU A 1100 -20.15 14.33 36.75
CA LEU A 1100 -20.80 13.99 35.50
C LEU A 1100 -22.20 14.61 35.41
N SER A 1101 -22.64 14.93 34.18
CA SER A 1101 -24.04 15.32 33.95
C SER A 1101 -24.96 14.13 34.26
N GLU A 1102 -26.23 14.39 34.60
CA GLU A 1102 -27.20 13.30 34.88
C GLU A 1102 -27.39 12.36 33.68
N ALA A 1103 -27.24 12.88 32.45
CA ALA A 1103 -27.26 12.06 31.23
C ALA A 1103 -26.01 11.15 31.11
N ASP A 1104 -24.84 11.66 31.49
CA ASP A 1104 -23.60 10.88 31.48
C ASP A 1104 -23.59 9.83 32.59
N LYS A 1105 -24.12 10.14 33.77
CA LYS A 1105 -24.31 9.17 34.87
C LYS A 1105 -25.19 8.00 34.42
N LEU A 1106 -26.32 8.31 33.79
CA LEU A 1106 -27.23 7.29 33.25
C LEU A 1106 -26.54 6.43 32.17
N THR A 1107 -25.74 7.05 31.31
CA THR A 1107 -24.94 6.35 30.28
C THR A 1107 -23.94 5.39 30.91
N VAL A 1108 -23.22 5.83 31.95
CA VAL A 1108 -22.26 5.00 32.71
C VAL A 1108 -22.96 3.82 33.39
N GLU A 1109 -24.10 4.04 34.05
CA GLU A 1109 -24.86 2.97 34.71
C GLU A 1109 -25.36 1.90 33.73
N ARG A 1110 -25.94 2.33 32.59
CA ARG A 1110 -26.40 1.41 31.55
C ARG A 1110 -25.24 0.66 30.89
N ALA A 1111 -24.12 1.35 30.62
CA ALA A 1111 -22.92 0.72 30.08
C ALA A 1111 -22.35 -0.36 31.02
N ARG A 1112 -22.31 -0.11 32.33
CA ARG A 1112 -21.89 -1.10 33.34
C ARG A 1112 -22.81 -2.33 33.41
N LYS A 1113 -24.11 -2.14 33.20
CA LYS A 1113 -25.09 -3.24 33.10
C LYS A 1113 -24.88 -4.04 31.83
N ILE A 1114 -24.72 -3.37 30.68
CA ILE A 1114 -24.40 -4.01 29.39
C ILE A 1114 -23.09 -4.81 29.48
N GLN A 1115 -22.03 -4.24 30.06
CA GLN A 1115 -20.74 -4.91 30.22
C GLN A 1115 -20.87 -6.21 31.02
N ARG A 1116 -21.66 -6.22 32.09
CA ARG A 1116 -21.96 -7.45 32.85
C ARG A 1116 -22.89 -8.39 32.09
N PHE A 1117 -23.87 -7.87 31.36
CA PHE A 1117 -24.83 -8.67 30.60
C PHE A 1117 -24.21 -9.40 29.40
N LEU A 1118 -23.02 -8.98 28.95
CA LEU A 1118 -22.22 -9.74 27.98
C LEU A 1118 -21.68 -11.06 28.56
N SER A 1119 -21.66 -11.23 29.88
CA SER A 1119 -21.37 -12.53 30.49
C SER A 1119 -22.48 -13.55 30.25
N GLN A 1120 -22.11 -14.83 30.24
CA GLN A 1120 -23.05 -15.93 30.00
C GLN A 1120 -22.57 -17.20 30.75
N PRO A 1121 -23.49 -17.92 31.43
CA PRO A 1121 -23.13 -19.19 32.05
C PRO A 1121 -22.91 -20.27 30.99
N PHE A 1122 -21.69 -20.81 30.94
CA PHE A 1122 -21.32 -21.89 30.03
C PHE A 1122 -21.58 -23.25 30.64
N THR A 1123 -22.07 -24.20 29.84
CA THR A 1123 -22.33 -25.58 30.25
C THR A 1123 -21.06 -26.26 30.74
N VAL A 1124 -19.97 -26.10 29.98
CA VAL A 1124 -18.67 -26.70 30.30
C VAL A 1124 -18.03 -26.08 31.56
N ALA A 1125 -18.45 -24.87 31.94
CA ALA A 1125 -17.95 -24.17 33.12
C ALA A 1125 -18.78 -24.42 34.39
N GLN A 1126 -19.87 -25.20 34.32
CA GLN A 1126 -20.76 -25.45 35.45
C GLN A 1126 -20.03 -26.09 36.65
N VAL A 1127 -19.04 -26.95 36.39
CA VAL A 1127 -18.23 -27.60 37.44
C VAL A 1127 -17.42 -26.59 38.24
N PHE A 1128 -17.00 -25.48 37.61
CA PHE A 1128 -16.22 -24.42 38.25
C PHE A 1128 -17.09 -23.32 38.87
N THR A 1129 -18.19 -22.98 38.21
CA THR A 1129 -19.06 -21.85 38.60
C THR A 1129 -20.20 -22.25 39.53
N GLY A 1130 -20.62 -23.53 39.50
CA GLY A 1130 -21.83 -24.00 40.16
C GLY A 1130 -23.13 -23.49 39.53
N ILE A 1131 -23.05 -22.76 38.40
CA ILE A 1131 -24.20 -22.18 37.69
C ILE A 1131 -24.50 -23.04 36.48
N GLU A 1132 -25.77 -23.41 36.29
CA GLU A 1132 -26.21 -24.19 35.13
C GLU A 1132 -26.02 -23.40 33.83
N GLY A 1133 -25.42 -24.04 32.82
CA GLY A 1133 -25.15 -23.43 31.52
C GLY A 1133 -26.42 -23.12 30.73
N VAL A 1134 -26.40 -22.03 29.97
CA VAL A 1134 -27.55 -21.58 29.17
C VAL A 1134 -27.14 -21.29 27.73
N LEU A 1135 -27.90 -21.83 26.78
CA LEU A 1135 -27.82 -21.51 25.36
C LEU A 1135 -28.84 -20.41 25.04
N VAL A 1136 -28.38 -19.28 24.51
CA VAL A 1136 -29.23 -18.09 24.30
C VAL A 1136 -29.56 -17.92 22.82
N ASP A 1137 -30.83 -17.72 22.48
CA ASP A 1137 -31.26 -17.45 21.10
C ASP A 1137 -30.87 -16.03 20.66
N LEU A 1138 -30.52 -15.86 19.39
CA LEU A 1138 -30.13 -14.56 18.83
C LEU A 1138 -31.25 -13.52 18.96
N LYS A 1139 -32.52 -13.89 18.76
CA LYS A 1139 -33.64 -12.96 18.88
C LYS A 1139 -33.82 -12.47 20.32
N ASP A 1140 -33.64 -13.36 21.28
CA ASP A 1140 -33.68 -13.01 22.70
C ASP A 1140 -32.49 -12.13 23.09
N THR A 1141 -31.32 -12.36 22.50
CA THR A 1141 -30.13 -11.52 22.66
C THR A 1141 -30.41 -10.09 22.20
N ILE A 1142 -30.85 -9.91 20.94
CA ILE A 1142 -31.17 -8.59 20.37
C ILE A 1142 -32.24 -7.89 21.20
N ARG A 1143 -33.33 -8.59 21.54
CA ARG A 1143 -34.41 -8.06 22.40
C ARG A 1143 -33.87 -7.56 23.74
N SER A 1144 -33.04 -8.36 24.41
CA SER A 1144 -32.54 -8.07 25.74
C SER A 1144 -31.62 -6.84 25.76
N PHE A 1145 -30.66 -6.74 24.83
CA PHE A 1145 -29.79 -5.57 24.75
C PHE A 1145 -30.56 -4.30 24.38
N LYS A 1146 -31.56 -4.41 23.50
CA LYS A 1146 -32.44 -3.28 23.14
C LYS A 1146 -33.25 -2.77 24.34
N ALA A 1147 -33.80 -3.68 25.13
CA ALA A 1147 -34.55 -3.33 26.35
C ALA A 1147 -33.66 -2.67 27.41
N ILE A 1148 -32.42 -3.15 27.60
CA ILE A 1148 -31.44 -2.52 28.52
C ILE A 1148 -31.10 -1.10 28.05
N MET A 1149 -30.80 -0.90 26.76
CA MET A 1149 -30.48 0.43 26.22
C MET A 1149 -31.66 1.42 26.32
N ASN A 1150 -32.89 0.92 26.25
CA ASN A 1150 -34.11 1.72 26.40
C ASN A 1150 -34.49 2.03 27.85
N GLY A 1151 -33.72 1.53 28.84
CA GLY A 1151 -33.92 1.81 30.26
C GLY A 1151 -34.86 0.85 31.00
N GLU A 1152 -35.26 -0.26 30.38
CA GLU A 1152 -36.19 -1.22 30.99
C GLU A 1152 -35.59 -2.10 32.10
N GLY A 1153 -34.35 -1.82 32.51
CA GLY A 1153 -33.65 -2.45 33.63
C GLY A 1153 -32.86 -1.44 34.47
N ASP A 1154 -33.22 -0.15 34.40
CA ASP A 1154 -32.56 0.92 35.15
C ASP A 1154 -32.80 0.77 36.67
N ASP A 1155 -33.96 0.24 37.07
CA ASP A 1155 -34.37 -0.06 38.44
C ASP A 1155 -33.69 -1.27 39.07
N LEU A 1156 -33.01 -2.10 38.27
CA LEU A 1156 -32.37 -3.33 38.74
C LEU A 1156 -30.91 -3.11 39.18
N PRO A 1157 -30.44 -3.82 40.23
CA PRO A 1157 -29.03 -3.79 40.63
C PRO A 1157 -28.09 -4.26 39.51
N GLU A 1158 -26.92 -3.65 39.35
CA GLU A 1158 -25.92 -4.04 38.33
C GLU A 1158 -25.53 -5.53 38.39
N SER A 1159 -25.47 -6.10 39.60
CA SER A 1159 -25.12 -7.51 39.84
C SER A 1159 -26.13 -8.51 39.29
N SER A 1160 -27.37 -8.08 39.03
CA SER A 1160 -28.42 -8.92 38.43
C SER A 1160 -28.15 -9.28 36.96
N PHE A 1161 -27.35 -8.46 36.27
CA PHE A 1161 -26.98 -8.67 34.86
C PHE A 1161 -25.79 -9.62 34.68
N TYR A 1162 -25.13 -10.04 35.76
CA TYR A 1162 -24.00 -10.97 35.70
C TYR A 1162 -24.47 -12.42 35.62
N MET A 1163 -23.92 -13.19 34.67
CA MET A 1163 -24.17 -14.62 34.44
C MET A 1163 -25.67 -14.96 34.27
N THR A 1164 -26.34 -14.24 33.38
CA THR A 1164 -27.75 -14.47 33.02
C THR A 1164 -27.91 -14.65 31.51
N GLY A 1165 -28.95 -15.36 31.07
CA GLY A 1165 -29.25 -15.57 29.66
C GLY A 1165 -29.96 -14.37 29.04
N SER A 1166 -31.22 -14.21 29.38
CA SER A 1166 -32.11 -13.15 28.90
C SER A 1166 -32.27 -11.98 29.89
N ILE A 1167 -32.87 -10.88 29.46
CA ILE A 1167 -33.25 -9.78 30.36
C ILE A 1167 -34.26 -10.23 31.43
N ASP A 1168 -35.11 -11.21 31.13
CA ASP A 1168 -36.09 -11.74 32.07
C ASP A 1168 -35.40 -12.50 33.22
N ASP A 1169 -34.30 -13.20 32.93
CA ASP A 1169 -33.45 -13.84 33.95
C ASP A 1169 -32.77 -12.79 34.83
N ALA A 1170 -32.32 -11.68 34.24
CA ALA A 1170 -31.74 -10.56 34.99
C ALA A 1170 -32.79 -9.91 35.92
N ARG A 1171 -34.03 -9.72 35.46
CA ARG A 1171 -35.15 -9.24 36.29
C ARG A 1171 -35.43 -10.16 37.47
N ALA A 1172 -35.62 -11.45 37.22
CA ALA A 1172 -35.89 -12.43 38.28
C ALA A 1172 -34.75 -12.51 39.31
N LYS A 1173 -33.49 -12.34 38.87
CA LYS A 1173 -32.33 -12.26 39.75
C LYS A 1173 -32.28 -10.95 40.55
N GLY A 1174 -32.61 -9.82 39.91
CA GLY A 1174 -32.69 -8.50 40.54
C GLY A 1174 -33.74 -8.43 41.64
N GLU A 1175 -34.95 -8.95 41.40
CA GLU A 1175 -36.03 -9.02 42.39
C GLU A 1175 -35.61 -9.80 43.65
N LYS A 1176 -34.88 -10.92 43.47
CA LYS A 1176 -34.34 -11.69 44.60
C LYS A 1176 -33.30 -10.91 45.39
N ILE A 1177 -32.37 -10.23 44.71
CA ILE A 1177 -31.32 -9.42 45.36
C ILE A 1177 -31.95 -8.27 46.14
N LEU A 1178 -32.95 -7.59 45.58
CA LEU A 1178 -33.67 -6.51 46.25
C LEU A 1178 -34.44 -7.03 47.47
N ALA A 1179 -35.15 -8.16 47.34
CA ALA A 1179 -35.85 -8.78 48.47
C ALA A 1179 -34.90 -9.25 49.60
N GLU A 1180 -33.68 -9.68 49.28
CA GLU A 1180 -32.66 -10.03 50.28
C GLU A 1180 -32.04 -8.81 50.97
N LEU A 1181 -31.95 -7.67 50.26
CA LEU A 1181 -31.49 -6.39 50.81
C LEU A 1181 -32.57 -5.73 51.69
N GLU A 1182 -33.85 -5.93 51.41
CA GLU A 1182 -34.95 -5.47 52.27
C GLU A 1182 -35.11 -6.32 53.54
N ASN A 1183 -34.59 -7.55 53.56
CA ASN A 1183 -34.61 -8.47 54.71
C ASN A 1183 -33.33 -8.40 55.59
N LYS A 1184 -32.37 -7.54 55.25
CA LYS A 1184 -31.14 -7.25 56.04
C LYS A 1184 -31.18 -5.82 56.56
#